data_AF-G8ZVB4-F1
#
_entry.id   AF-G8ZVB4-F1
#
_cell.length_a   1.000
_cell.length_b   1.000
_cell.length_c   1.000
_cell.angle_alpha   90.00
_cell.angle_beta   90.00
_cell.angle_gamma   90.00
#
_symmetry.space_group_name_H-M   'P 1'
#
loop_
_entity.id
_entity.type
_entity.pdbx_description
1 polymer ?
#
loop_
_entity_poly.entity_id
_entity_poly.type
_entity_poly.pdbx_seq_one_letter_code
_entity_poly.pdbx_strand_id
1 'polypeptide(L)'
;MVGTADVSYLLVNLTPFQKDLIEILISLNAKAFEEEFNTSNDQTTTSPDEDEKMYPRLSGKQMMYMFDNNFRAVANHPCLLVDHYMPRQFLRKEPNENLINTSDKFKRLQQLLFGFIERDRAQFPQLLKICLISHSVRELDLLEGLILGQRVRIKRLSGTSLYDERHVYDEKPTITKSGDNESRDGTPFNESGANRYTGYSRDDYDYSLKRQKRNNNTTKDDWIFLTTTAHLINDPSLLNDYEIDYIISFDPLLDPSLPALERINIKAKKSIPIIKFLVADSPDHYILAHTPKGEYGQFEDVKKSINHFLRTRHLKRDGSDEVDYHKIVSSLLRGEQVAGLLPDIELSPIENSPSSYEPLMTPLKFSEHHLTVDKAVYDMKSYQSELTKRVVERLLDVQNESQHMIEFLAKDKLRETERQNKFDEMKADIAAKFKKFQEVEKTVNDSEKRLERCQTEADKLDQRLQTLNNDQDELKSLTSLENEVDVTTTIREYTERSNRLQSELEQLEKSNQEKSNQNEQLRSDYQHKSSLAAEQAQRLTTLKSSQEQLIKDATGPAPSIPTEMLRNQESRLKEELNILKKQAQFYNAYINKMTTRYDLKLQSNDDGNSLNSSSSSLNGRSSGHSSRFRSTRSNTPTYT
;
A
#
# COMPACT_ATOMS: atom_id res chain seq x y z
N MET A 1 37.29 9.03 -20.31
CA MET A 1 37.33 7.95 -19.30
C MET A 1 36.05 7.15 -19.45
N VAL A 2 36.14 5.85 -19.67
CA VAL A 2 34.96 4.97 -19.58
C VAL A 2 34.73 4.74 -18.09
N GLY A 3 33.51 4.95 -17.61
CA GLY A 3 33.16 4.64 -16.22
C GLY A 3 33.08 3.14 -16.04
N THR A 4 33.76 2.60 -15.03
CA THR A 4 33.50 1.24 -14.53
C THR A 4 32.03 1.14 -14.12
N ALA A 5 31.34 0.08 -14.53
CA ALA A 5 29.93 -0.13 -14.18
C ALA A 5 29.75 -0.15 -12.65
N ASP A 6 28.69 0.50 -12.16
CA ASP A 6 28.40 0.61 -10.73
C ASP A 6 27.67 -0.67 -10.26
N VAL A 7 28.46 -1.73 -10.05
CA VAL A 7 27.96 -3.07 -9.71
C VAL A 7 27.81 -3.20 -8.20
N SER A 8 26.56 -3.37 -7.74
CA SER A 8 26.20 -3.63 -6.35
C SER A 8 25.70 -5.07 -6.18
N TYR A 9 26.22 -5.78 -5.18
CA TYR A 9 25.74 -7.12 -4.85
C TYR A 9 24.79 -7.06 -3.66
N LEU A 10 23.60 -7.62 -3.82
CA LEU A 10 22.59 -7.76 -2.78
C LEU A 10 22.61 -9.21 -2.30
N LEU A 11 23.10 -9.41 -1.07
CA LEU A 11 23.12 -10.72 -0.43
C LEU A 11 21.68 -11.18 -0.11
N VAL A 12 21.43 -12.46 -0.32
CA VAL A 12 20.14 -13.14 -0.18
C VAL A 12 20.35 -14.48 0.54
N ASN A 13 19.36 -14.92 1.32
CA ASN A 13 19.41 -16.19 2.02
C ASN A 13 18.77 -17.33 1.20
N LEU A 14 18.68 -18.52 1.78
CA LEU A 14 17.87 -19.63 1.27
C LEU A 14 16.67 -19.84 2.20
N THR A 15 15.46 -19.95 1.66
CA THR A 15 14.28 -20.32 2.46
C THR A 15 14.44 -21.71 3.07
N PRO A 16 13.71 -22.04 4.17
CA PRO A 16 13.72 -23.40 4.74
C PRO A 16 13.47 -24.49 3.69
N PHE A 17 12.55 -24.23 2.75
CA PHE A 17 12.24 -25.14 1.64
C PHE A 17 13.35 -25.22 0.59
N GLN A 18 14.01 -24.12 0.24
CA GLN A 18 15.22 -24.16 -0.60
C GLN A 18 16.34 -24.97 0.07
N LYS A 19 16.53 -24.82 1.39
CA LYS A 19 17.52 -25.60 2.15
C LYS A 19 17.19 -27.10 2.14
N ASP A 20 15.96 -27.49 2.46
CA ASP A 20 15.51 -28.90 2.40
C ASP A 20 15.76 -29.54 1.02
N LEU A 21 15.45 -28.83 -0.08
CA LEU A 21 15.72 -29.33 -1.43
C LEU A 21 17.22 -29.49 -1.71
N ILE A 22 18.06 -28.59 -1.20
CA ILE A 22 19.52 -28.68 -1.35
C ILE A 22 20.10 -29.83 -0.49
N GLU A 23 19.60 -30.09 0.71
CA GLU A 23 20.00 -31.24 1.52
C GLU A 23 19.56 -32.59 0.87
N ILE A 24 18.43 -32.61 0.16
CA ILE A 24 18.04 -33.74 -0.72
C ILE A 24 19.02 -33.91 -1.88
N LEU A 25 19.44 -32.82 -2.53
CA LEU A 25 20.49 -32.88 -3.56
C LEU A 25 21.84 -33.34 -2.99
N ILE A 26 22.19 -32.97 -1.75
CA ILE A 26 23.41 -33.42 -1.07
C ILE A 26 23.36 -34.92 -0.82
N SER A 27 22.28 -35.49 -0.29
CA SER A 27 22.20 -36.94 -0.02
C SER A 27 22.24 -37.83 -1.28
N LEU A 28 21.79 -37.29 -2.42
CA LEU A 28 21.91 -37.92 -3.75
C LEU A 28 23.32 -37.82 -4.35
N ASN A 29 24.12 -36.82 -3.93
CA ASN A 29 25.47 -36.59 -4.46
C ASN A 29 26.59 -36.94 -3.48
N ALA A 30 26.26 -37.29 -2.23
CA ALA A 30 27.21 -37.57 -1.15
C ALA A 30 28.32 -38.56 -1.54
N LYS A 31 27.97 -39.65 -2.24
CA LYS A 31 28.97 -40.60 -2.76
C LYS A 31 29.90 -39.99 -3.82
N ALA A 32 29.40 -39.16 -4.72
CA ALA A 32 30.24 -38.46 -5.70
C ALA A 32 31.16 -37.43 -5.02
N PHE A 33 30.71 -36.82 -3.92
CA PHE A 33 31.55 -35.99 -3.05
C PHE A 33 32.62 -36.83 -2.32
N GLU A 34 32.26 -37.98 -1.73
CA GLU A 34 33.22 -38.92 -1.14
C GLU A 34 34.27 -39.37 -2.18
N GLU A 35 33.86 -39.72 -3.40
CA GLU A 35 34.76 -40.12 -4.49
C GLU A 35 35.69 -38.98 -4.94
N GLU A 36 35.16 -37.80 -5.27
CA GLU A 36 35.97 -36.69 -5.80
C GLU A 36 36.80 -35.96 -4.72
N PHE A 37 36.36 -35.86 -3.47
CA PHE A 37 37.14 -35.19 -2.42
C PHE A 37 38.19 -36.10 -1.77
N ASN A 38 38.02 -37.43 -1.78
CA ASN A 38 39.03 -38.36 -1.24
C ASN A 38 40.01 -38.90 -2.30
N THR A 39 39.79 -38.68 -3.60
CA THR A 39 40.68 -39.16 -4.68
C THR A 39 42.02 -38.40 -4.74
N SER A 40 42.91 -38.78 -3.83
CA SER A 40 44.34 -38.44 -3.88
C SER A 40 45.22 -39.54 -4.50
N ASN A 41 44.73 -40.78 -4.70
CA ASN A 41 45.61 -41.90 -5.10
C ASN A 41 45.03 -43.05 -5.95
N ASP A 42 43.76 -43.48 -5.83
CA ASP A 42 43.34 -44.76 -6.44
C ASP A 42 42.75 -44.64 -7.86
N GLN A 43 43.58 -44.98 -8.87
CA GLN A 43 43.14 -45.30 -10.23
C GLN A 43 42.76 -46.78 -10.37
N THR A 44 41.70 -47.24 -9.69
CA THR A 44 41.18 -48.61 -9.90
C THR A 44 40.12 -48.62 -11.00
N THR A 45 40.55 -48.81 -12.24
CA THR A 45 39.67 -49.05 -13.39
C THR A 45 39.03 -50.44 -13.32
N THR A 46 37.86 -50.56 -12.68
CA THR A 46 37.05 -51.79 -12.75
C THR A 46 36.45 -51.93 -14.14
N SER A 47 36.54 -53.12 -14.73
CA SER A 47 36.04 -53.43 -16.07
C SER A 47 34.51 -53.34 -16.18
N PRO A 48 33.95 -53.01 -17.35
CA PRO A 48 32.54 -53.18 -17.63
C PRO A 48 32.24 -54.66 -17.88
N ASP A 49 31.60 -55.34 -16.92
CA ASP A 49 30.96 -56.63 -17.19
C ASP A 49 29.74 -56.39 -18.09
N GLU A 50 29.64 -57.16 -19.18
CA GLU A 50 28.54 -57.06 -20.15
C GLU A 50 27.30 -57.79 -19.63
N ASP A 51 26.24 -57.07 -19.27
CA ASP A 51 24.90 -57.67 -19.16
C ASP A 51 23.74 -56.67 -19.36
N GLU A 52 22.54 -57.22 -19.57
CA GLU A 52 21.37 -56.59 -20.21
C GLU A 52 21.03 -55.10 -19.92
N LYS A 53 20.95 -54.29 -20.98
CA LYS A 53 20.08 -53.10 -21.14
C LYS A 53 20.18 -51.99 -20.07
N MET A 54 21.28 -51.89 -19.34
CA MET A 54 21.50 -50.77 -18.42
C MET A 54 21.62 -49.42 -19.17
N TYR A 55 21.17 -48.32 -18.57
CA TYR A 55 21.42 -46.97 -19.11
C TYR A 55 22.87 -46.56 -18.79
N PRO A 56 23.43 -45.52 -19.46
CA PRO A 56 24.75 -45.01 -19.09
C PRO A 56 24.73 -44.43 -17.67
N ARG A 57 25.54 -45.03 -16.80
CA ARG A 57 25.80 -44.59 -15.42
C ARG A 57 26.48 -43.21 -15.40
N LEU A 58 26.13 -42.38 -14.43
CA LEU A 58 26.72 -41.05 -14.26
C LEU A 58 28.08 -41.13 -13.53
N SER A 59 29.07 -40.40 -14.05
CA SER A 59 30.39 -40.23 -13.43
C SER A 59 30.36 -39.21 -12.28
N GLY A 60 31.22 -39.34 -11.27
CA GLY A 60 31.34 -38.38 -10.16
C GLY A 60 31.46 -36.92 -10.63
N LYS A 61 32.23 -36.64 -11.69
CA LYS A 61 32.33 -35.29 -12.29
C LYS A 61 31.03 -34.80 -12.91
N GLN A 62 30.27 -35.69 -13.54
CA GLN A 62 28.94 -35.36 -14.09
C GLN A 62 27.95 -35.11 -12.96
N MET A 63 27.99 -35.90 -11.88
CA MET A 63 27.20 -35.69 -10.67
C MET A 63 27.51 -34.34 -10.02
N MET A 64 28.78 -33.94 -9.89
CA MET A 64 29.14 -32.61 -9.36
C MET A 64 28.64 -31.45 -10.24
N TYR A 65 28.76 -31.54 -11.57
CA TYR A 65 28.16 -30.54 -12.47
C TYR A 65 26.62 -30.55 -12.46
N MET A 66 25.99 -31.70 -12.26
CA MET A 66 24.53 -31.79 -12.07
C MET A 66 24.11 -31.18 -10.74
N PHE A 67 24.86 -31.42 -9.66
CA PHE A 67 24.63 -30.79 -8.35
C PHE A 67 24.72 -29.27 -8.45
N ASP A 68 25.78 -28.73 -9.06
CA ASP A 68 25.96 -27.28 -9.27
C ASP A 68 24.79 -26.66 -10.06
N ASN A 69 24.43 -27.24 -11.21
CA ASN A 69 23.29 -26.76 -11.99
C ASN A 69 21.95 -26.86 -11.24
N ASN A 70 21.70 -27.96 -10.51
CA ASN A 70 20.49 -28.15 -9.72
C ASN A 70 20.46 -27.21 -8.49
N PHE A 71 21.61 -26.95 -7.88
CA PHE A 71 21.77 -25.97 -6.80
C PHE A 71 21.40 -24.58 -7.30
N ARG A 72 21.99 -24.12 -8.43
CA ARG A 72 21.69 -22.80 -9.00
C ARG A 72 20.20 -22.66 -9.38
N ALA A 73 19.58 -23.73 -9.89
CA ALA A 73 18.14 -23.77 -10.14
C ALA A 73 17.33 -23.56 -8.85
N VAL A 74 17.61 -24.30 -7.77
CA VAL A 74 16.90 -24.13 -6.48
C VAL A 74 17.18 -22.76 -5.83
N ALA A 75 18.44 -22.29 -5.87
CA ALA A 75 18.86 -21.00 -5.34
C ALA A 75 18.16 -19.82 -6.04
N ASN A 76 17.82 -19.96 -7.32
CA ASN A 76 16.98 -19.00 -8.03
C ASN A 76 15.49 -19.20 -7.68
N HIS A 77 14.93 -20.39 -7.91
CA HIS A 77 13.56 -20.72 -7.49
C HIS A 77 13.30 -22.24 -7.46
N PRO A 78 12.73 -22.81 -6.36
CA PRO A 78 12.43 -24.25 -6.24
C PRO A 78 11.72 -24.91 -7.44
N CYS A 79 10.72 -24.23 -8.01
CA CYS A 79 9.97 -24.70 -9.19
C CYS A 79 10.81 -24.85 -10.48
N LEU A 80 12.07 -24.40 -10.52
CA LEU A 80 12.99 -24.67 -11.63
C LEU A 80 13.56 -26.09 -11.58
N LEU A 81 13.63 -26.72 -10.40
CA LEU A 81 14.03 -28.12 -10.23
C LEU A 81 12.83 -29.07 -10.29
N VAL A 82 11.69 -28.69 -9.70
CA VAL A 82 10.54 -29.59 -9.51
C VAL A 82 9.24 -28.96 -10.00
N ASP A 83 8.81 -29.37 -11.20
CA ASP A 83 7.60 -28.89 -11.88
C ASP A 83 6.30 -29.08 -11.07
N HIS A 84 6.26 -29.99 -10.07
CA HIS A 84 5.08 -30.20 -9.20
C HIS A 84 4.67 -28.96 -8.38
N TYR A 85 5.61 -28.06 -8.06
CA TYR A 85 5.32 -26.81 -7.35
C TYR A 85 4.97 -25.65 -8.31
N MET A 86 5.02 -25.86 -9.62
CA MET A 86 4.77 -24.82 -10.62
C MET A 86 3.26 -24.49 -10.73
N PRO A 87 2.82 -23.23 -10.48
CA PRO A 87 1.41 -22.90 -10.57
C PRO A 87 0.86 -23.06 -12.00
N ARG A 88 -0.16 -23.91 -12.18
CA ARG A 88 -0.79 -24.14 -13.50
C ARG A 88 -1.53 -22.94 -14.09
N GLN A 89 -1.63 -21.81 -13.38
CA GLN A 89 -2.41 -20.62 -13.75
C GLN A 89 -1.71 -19.32 -13.30
N PHE A 90 -0.54 -19.00 -13.86
CA PHE A 90 0.25 -17.79 -13.54
C PHE A 90 -0.50 -16.44 -13.65
N LEU A 91 -1.64 -16.41 -14.35
CA LEU A 91 -2.45 -15.18 -14.51
C LEU A 91 -3.41 -14.89 -13.33
N ARG A 92 -3.32 -15.64 -12.23
CA ARG A 92 -4.13 -15.43 -11.01
C ARG A 92 -3.25 -14.86 -9.88
N LYS A 93 -3.86 -14.08 -8.99
CA LYS A 93 -3.14 -13.45 -7.87
C LYS A 93 -2.64 -14.43 -6.81
N GLU A 94 -3.41 -15.46 -6.50
CA GLU A 94 -3.09 -16.46 -5.46
C GLU A 94 -1.74 -17.19 -5.71
N PRO A 95 -1.38 -17.61 -6.94
CA PRO A 95 -0.03 -18.05 -7.31
C PRO A 95 1.13 -17.18 -6.82
N ASN A 96 1.01 -15.85 -6.91
CA ASN A 96 2.16 -14.97 -6.76
C ASN A 96 2.70 -14.97 -5.33
N GLU A 97 1.82 -14.99 -4.33
CA GLU A 97 2.23 -15.08 -2.91
C GLU A 97 2.98 -16.39 -2.60
N ASN A 98 2.65 -17.49 -3.28
CA ASN A 98 3.36 -18.77 -3.10
C ASN A 98 4.73 -18.79 -3.82
N LEU A 99 4.83 -18.19 -5.00
CA LEU A 99 6.12 -17.98 -5.70
C LEU A 99 7.05 -17.10 -4.85
N ILE A 100 6.54 -15.96 -4.35
CA ILE A 100 7.24 -15.08 -3.40
C ILE A 100 7.70 -15.88 -2.18
N ASN A 101 6.81 -16.64 -1.54
CA ASN A 101 7.14 -17.26 -0.27
C ASN A 101 8.18 -18.40 -0.36
N THR A 102 8.34 -19.03 -1.53
CA THR A 102 9.24 -20.17 -1.73
C THR A 102 10.68 -19.81 -2.09
N SER A 103 10.97 -18.65 -2.69
CA SER A 103 12.33 -18.19 -3.00
C SER A 103 12.66 -16.84 -2.35
N ASP A 104 13.78 -16.75 -1.61
CA ASP A 104 14.18 -15.48 -0.98
C ASP A 104 14.63 -14.44 -2.02
N LYS A 105 15.21 -14.84 -3.16
CA LYS A 105 15.49 -13.91 -4.28
C LYS A 105 14.20 -13.23 -4.77
N PHE A 106 13.08 -13.96 -4.80
CA PHE A 106 11.79 -13.40 -5.19
C PHE A 106 11.21 -12.46 -4.12
N LYS A 107 11.41 -12.73 -2.82
CA LYS A 107 11.06 -11.81 -1.73
C LYS A 107 11.81 -10.48 -1.84
N ARG A 108 13.14 -10.54 -1.98
CA ARG A 108 13.98 -9.33 -2.03
C ARG A 108 13.74 -8.55 -3.32
N LEU A 109 13.50 -9.23 -4.45
CA LEU A 109 13.02 -8.58 -5.69
C LEU A 109 11.69 -7.86 -5.47
N GLN A 110 10.70 -8.50 -4.83
CA GLN A 110 9.39 -7.87 -4.62
C GLN A 110 9.53 -6.60 -3.75
N GLN A 111 10.26 -6.66 -2.65
CA GLN A 111 10.51 -5.52 -1.76
C GLN A 111 11.18 -4.36 -2.51
N LEU A 112 12.18 -4.66 -3.32
CA LEU A 112 12.92 -3.70 -4.13
C LEU A 112 12.07 -3.12 -5.29
N LEU A 113 11.26 -3.93 -5.97
CA LEU A 113 10.31 -3.46 -7.00
C LEU A 113 9.18 -2.61 -6.40
N PHE A 114 8.63 -2.97 -5.25
CA PHE A 114 7.64 -2.14 -4.55
C PHE A 114 8.22 -0.78 -4.17
N GLY A 115 9.47 -0.74 -3.66
CA GLY A 115 10.19 0.51 -3.44
C GLY A 115 10.28 1.40 -4.68
N PHE A 116 10.50 0.83 -5.87
CA PHE A 116 10.51 1.58 -7.14
C PHE A 116 9.11 1.99 -7.62
N ILE A 117 8.11 1.12 -7.53
CA ILE A 117 6.76 1.31 -8.10
C ILE A 117 5.94 2.30 -7.25
N GLU A 118 6.03 2.18 -5.93
CA GLU A 118 5.32 2.98 -4.93
C GLU A 118 6.07 4.25 -4.49
N ARG A 119 7.21 4.57 -5.14
CA ARG A 119 7.99 5.80 -4.91
C ARG A 119 7.10 7.06 -4.97
N ASP A 120 7.49 8.10 -4.24
CA ASP A 120 6.84 9.39 -4.38
C ASP A 120 7.07 9.99 -5.78
N ARG A 121 6.00 10.04 -6.57
CA ARG A 121 5.99 10.60 -7.93
C ARG A 121 5.93 12.14 -7.94
N ALA A 122 5.75 12.80 -6.79
CA ALA A 122 5.97 14.24 -6.67
C ALA A 122 7.47 14.57 -6.61
N GLN A 123 8.26 13.83 -5.82
CA GLN A 123 9.71 13.96 -5.78
C GLN A 123 10.41 13.36 -7.02
N PHE A 124 9.96 12.19 -7.50
CA PHE A 124 10.58 11.47 -8.63
C PHE A 124 9.57 11.22 -9.77
N PRO A 125 9.20 12.26 -10.55
CA PRO A 125 8.16 12.20 -11.58
C PRO A 125 8.58 11.51 -12.89
N GLN A 126 9.85 11.12 -13.04
CA GLN A 126 10.36 10.43 -14.23
C GLN A 126 9.82 8.99 -14.29
N LEU A 127 9.59 8.48 -15.51
CA LEU A 127 9.24 7.08 -15.73
C LEU A 127 10.51 6.24 -15.65
N LEU A 128 10.50 5.18 -14.85
CA LEU A 128 11.63 4.27 -14.71
C LEU A 128 11.59 3.18 -15.78
N LYS A 129 12.78 2.80 -16.24
CA LYS A 129 13.00 1.80 -17.27
C LYS A 129 13.98 0.76 -16.72
N ILE A 130 13.45 -0.29 -16.11
CA ILE A 130 14.23 -1.31 -15.38
C ILE A 130 14.42 -2.54 -16.27
N CYS A 131 15.62 -3.09 -16.34
CA CYS A 131 15.87 -4.38 -17.00
C CYS A 131 16.10 -5.49 -15.96
N LEU A 132 15.34 -6.58 -16.04
CA LEU A 132 15.57 -7.80 -15.29
C LEU A 132 16.26 -8.83 -16.18
N ILE A 133 17.38 -9.36 -15.69
CA ILE A 133 18.19 -10.38 -16.37
C ILE A 133 18.10 -11.68 -15.56
N SER A 134 17.65 -12.76 -16.20
CA SER A 134 17.62 -14.12 -15.63
C SER A 134 18.67 -15.03 -16.26
N HIS A 135 18.89 -16.21 -15.67
CA HIS A 135 19.72 -17.23 -16.27
C HIS A 135 18.93 -18.06 -17.30
N SER A 136 17.66 -18.39 -17.01
CA SER A 136 16.85 -19.27 -17.88
C SER A 136 15.52 -18.67 -18.38
N VAL A 137 14.97 -19.25 -19.45
CA VAL A 137 13.66 -18.86 -19.99
C VAL A 137 12.52 -19.27 -19.05
N ARG A 138 12.61 -20.45 -18.40
CA ARG A 138 11.67 -20.88 -17.35
C ARG A 138 11.64 -19.89 -16.18
N GLU A 139 12.78 -19.32 -15.83
CA GLU A 139 12.89 -18.29 -14.80
C GLU A 139 12.27 -16.96 -15.24
N LEU A 140 12.33 -16.60 -16.53
CA LEU A 140 11.54 -15.47 -17.05
C LEU A 140 10.04 -15.71 -16.95
N ASP A 141 9.55 -16.93 -17.12
CA ASP A 141 8.13 -17.24 -16.93
C ASP A 141 7.69 -16.99 -15.48
N LEU A 142 8.52 -17.38 -14.51
CA LEU A 142 8.26 -17.11 -13.09
C LEU A 142 8.33 -15.61 -12.75
N LEU A 143 9.29 -14.88 -13.32
CA LEU A 143 9.44 -13.43 -13.13
C LEU A 143 8.32 -12.64 -13.81
N GLU A 144 7.89 -13.03 -15.01
CA GLU A 144 6.73 -12.45 -15.69
C GLU A 144 5.46 -12.68 -14.85
N GLY A 145 5.24 -13.91 -14.35
CA GLY A 145 4.13 -14.24 -13.45
C GLY A 145 4.09 -13.36 -12.19
N LEU A 146 5.24 -13.14 -11.53
CA LEU A 146 5.37 -12.28 -10.34
C LEU A 146 4.94 -10.82 -10.62
N ILE A 147 5.26 -10.31 -11.81
CA ILE A 147 5.11 -8.89 -12.18
C ILE A 147 3.74 -8.62 -12.82
N LEU A 148 3.14 -9.63 -13.46
CA LEU A 148 1.79 -9.54 -14.02
C LEU A 148 0.77 -9.15 -12.95
N GLY A 149 -0.04 -8.12 -13.27
CA GLY A 149 -1.01 -7.53 -12.35
C GLY A 149 -0.47 -6.43 -11.42
N GLN A 150 0.83 -6.11 -11.48
CA GLN A 150 1.39 -4.89 -10.88
C GLN A 150 1.16 -3.66 -11.80
N ARG A 151 1.43 -2.44 -11.31
CA ARG A 151 1.22 -1.18 -12.07
C ARG A 151 2.42 -0.81 -12.95
N VAL A 152 2.85 -1.73 -13.80
CA VAL A 152 4.02 -1.59 -14.69
C VAL A 152 3.74 -2.18 -16.06
N ARG A 153 4.51 -1.76 -17.06
CA ARG A 153 4.48 -2.28 -18.44
C ARG A 153 5.60 -3.29 -18.62
N ILE A 154 5.25 -4.53 -18.93
CA ILE A 154 6.22 -5.59 -19.19
C ILE A 154 6.52 -5.62 -20.70
N LYS A 155 7.80 -5.68 -21.08
CA LYS A 155 8.23 -6.08 -22.43
C LYS A 155 9.27 -7.19 -22.34
N ARG A 156 8.90 -8.39 -22.79
CA ARG A 156 9.82 -9.53 -22.87
C ARG A 156 10.66 -9.45 -24.15
N LEU A 157 11.98 -9.61 -24.00
CA LEU A 157 12.98 -9.58 -25.07
C LEU A 157 13.57 -10.96 -25.35
N SER A 158 13.36 -11.94 -24.46
CA SER A 158 13.85 -13.32 -24.61
C SER A 158 12.72 -14.34 -24.46
N GLY A 159 12.45 -15.08 -25.53
CA GLY A 159 11.35 -16.06 -25.58
C GLY A 159 9.96 -15.44 -25.69
N THR A 160 8.93 -16.27 -25.63
CA THR A 160 7.51 -15.88 -25.73
C THR A 160 6.97 -15.38 -24.39
N SER A 161 6.21 -14.27 -24.39
CA SER A 161 5.51 -13.80 -23.20
C SER A 161 4.38 -14.74 -22.77
N LEU A 162 4.15 -14.86 -21.46
CA LEU A 162 2.98 -15.51 -20.88
C LEU A 162 1.68 -14.75 -21.17
N TYR A 163 1.75 -13.41 -21.27
CA TYR A 163 0.59 -12.58 -21.61
C TYR A 163 0.96 -11.38 -22.49
N ASP A 164 0.49 -11.38 -23.73
CA ASP A 164 0.61 -10.24 -24.66
C ASP A 164 -0.37 -9.12 -24.27
N GLU A 165 0.10 -8.16 -23.47
CA GLU A 165 -0.64 -6.93 -23.17
C GLU A 165 -0.66 -5.90 -24.32
N ARG A 166 0.08 -6.17 -25.42
CA ARG A 166 0.26 -5.28 -26.59
C ARG A 166 0.81 -3.88 -26.27
N HIS A 167 1.68 -3.79 -25.25
CA HIS A 167 2.41 -2.56 -24.95
C HIS A 167 3.48 -2.28 -26.01
N VAL A 168 3.16 -1.41 -26.97
CA VAL A 168 4.15 -0.83 -27.88
C VAL A 168 5.07 0.11 -27.10
N TYR A 169 6.38 -0.02 -27.29
CA TYR A 169 7.39 0.88 -26.73
C TYR A 169 7.72 1.97 -27.75
N ASP A 170 7.04 3.11 -27.66
CA ASP A 170 7.29 4.27 -28.52
C ASP A 170 8.52 5.05 -28.02
N GLU A 171 9.65 4.99 -28.73
CA GLU A 171 10.91 5.64 -28.28
C GLU A 171 10.79 7.18 -28.16
N LYS A 172 9.89 7.81 -28.93
CA LYS A 172 9.47 9.23 -28.82
C LYS A 172 8.09 9.43 -29.49
N PRO A 173 7.32 10.48 -29.14
CA PRO A 173 6.11 10.87 -29.86
C PRO A 173 6.44 11.54 -31.22
N THR A 174 6.88 10.75 -32.19
CA THR A 174 7.15 11.22 -33.56
C THR A 174 5.85 11.54 -34.30
N ILE A 175 5.63 12.82 -34.60
CA ILE A 175 4.50 13.29 -35.42
C ILE A 175 4.81 12.99 -36.90
N THR A 176 4.63 11.73 -37.29
CA THR A 176 4.73 11.24 -38.67
C THR A 176 3.40 10.63 -39.09
N LYS A 177 2.72 11.26 -40.06
CA LYS A 177 1.48 10.75 -40.64
C LYS A 177 1.76 9.72 -41.74
N SER A 178 0.78 8.84 -41.98
CA SER A 178 0.52 8.04 -43.18
C SER A 178 1.58 7.01 -43.62
N GLY A 179 1.12 5.79 -43.93
CA GLY A 179 1.92 4.77 -44.61
C GLY A 179 1.43 3.34 -44.33
N ASP A 180 0.40 2.89 -45.04
CA ASP A 180 0.07 1.46 -45.07
C ASP A 180 1.12 0.69 -45.91
N ASN A 181 1.83 -0.26 -45.30
CA ASN A 181 1.84 -1.66 -45.77
C ASN A 181 2.79 -2.60 -44.99
N GLU A 182 2.32 -3.85 -44.91
CA GLU A 182 3.03 -5.12 -44.72
C GLU A 182 4.33 -5.18 -43.89
N SER A 183 4.21 -5.81 -42.72
CA SER A 183 5.00 -7.02 -42.46
C SER A 183 4.12 -8.06 -41.76
N ARG A 184 4.17 -9.31 -42.23
CA ARG A 184 3.34 -10.41 -41.71
C ARG A 184 4.12 -11.17 -40.65
N ASP A 185 3.47 -11.51 -39.55
CA ASP A 185 3.87 -12.64 -38.73
C ASP A 185 2.66 -13.54 -38.44
N GLY A 186 2.90 -14.83 -38.25
CA GLY A 186 1.95 -15.88 -38.61
C GLY A 186 1.13 -16.47 -37.46
N THR A 187 -0.15 -16.10 -37.36
CA THR A 187 -1.19 -16.98 -36.77
C THR A 187 -2.51 -16.82 -37.52
N PRO A 188 -3.22 -17.91 -37.88
CA PRO A 188 -4.39 -17.82 -38.75
C PRO A 188 -5.64 -17.32 -38.02
N PHE A 189 -6.28 -16.29 -38.57
CA PHE A 189 -7.63 -15.88 -38.17
C PHE A 189 -8.64 -16.99 -38.50
N ASN A 190 -9.29 -17.55 -37.48
CA ASN A 190 -10.31 -18.58 -37.65
C ASN A 190 -11.73 -17.98 -37.67
N GLU A 191 -12.03 -17.16 -38.67
CA GLU A 191 -13.39 -16.69 -38.95
C GLU A 191 -14.23 -17.79 -39.62
N SER A 192 -14.62 -18.78 -38.82
CA SER A 192 -15.59 -19.80 -39.23
C SER A 192 -17.02 -19.29 -39.06
N GLY A 193 -17.54 -18.64 -40.12
CA GLY A 193 -18.97 -18.38 -40.24
C GLY A 193 -19.81 -19.67 -40.27
N ALA A 194 -21.08 -19.56 -39.89
CA ALA A 194 -22.09 -20.62 -39.84
C ALA A 194 -21.89 -21.73 -38.76
N ASN A 195 -22.54 -21.56 -37.61
CA ASN A 195 -23.31 -22.67 -37.03
C ASN A 195 -24.57 -22.24 -36.24
N ARG A 196 -25.70 -22.38 -36.93
CA ARG A 196 -27.05 -22.77 -36.45
C ARG A 196 -27.47 -22.38 -35.02
N TYR A 197 -28.32 -21.34 -34.96
CA TYR A 197 -29.54 -21.24 -34.14
C TYR A 197 -29.68 -22.22 -32.95
N THR A 198 -29.49 -21.70 -31.74
CA THR A 198 -30.09 -22.24 -30.51
C THR A 198 -30.97 -21.15 -29.91
N GLY A 199 -32.22 -21.48 -29.58
CA GLY A 199 -33.31 -20.51 -29.37
C GLY A 199 -33.32 -19.78 -28.02
N TYR A 200 -32.19 -19.21 -27.59
CA TYR A 200 -32.09 -18.37 -26.39
C TYR A 200 -31.45 -17.04 -26.74
N SER A 201 -31.93 -15.95 -26.13
CA SER A 201 -31.29 -14.64 -26.25
C SER A 201 -29.92 -14.72 -25.58
N ARG A 202 -28.85 -14.45 -26.34
CA ARG A 202 -27.54 -14.18 -25.75
C ARG A 202 -27.58 -12.80 -25.10
N ASP A 203 -27.00 -12.68 -23.92
CA ASP A 203 -26.71 -11.37 -23.33
C ASP A 203 -25.55 -10.74 -24.10
N ASP A 204 -25.83 -9.68 -24.88
CA ASP A 204 -24.84 -8.94 -25.67
C ASP A 204 -23.94 -8.03 -24.79
N TYR A 205 -23.29 -8.62 -23.79
CA TYR A 205 -22.13 -8.03 -23.12
C TYR A 205 -20.90 -8.11 -24.03
N ASP A 206 -20.90 -7.30 -25.09
CA ASP A 206 -19.72 -7.10 -25.93
C ASP A 206 -18.66 -6.29 -25.15
N TYR A 207 -17.77 -7.03 -24.48
CA TYR A 207 -16.67 -6.49 -23.70
C TYR A 207 -15.61 -5.76 -24.55
N SER A 208 -15.62 -5.90 -25.89
CA SER A 208 -14.60 -5.30 -26.75
C SER A 208 -14.73 -3.77 -26.84
N LEU A 209 -15.94 -3.28 -27.13
CA LEU A 209 -16.21 -1.88 -27.48
C LEU A 209 -16.01 -0.90 -26.32
N LYS A 210 -16.11 -1.35 -25.06
CA LYS A 210 -15.85 -0.50 -23.89
C LYS A 210 -14.36 -0.30 -23.58
N ARG A 211 -13.44 -1.12 -24.12
CA ARG A 211 -12.00 -1.02 -23.78
C ARG A 211 -11.25 0.05 -24.58
N GLN A 212 -11.59 0.26 -25.86
CA GLN A 212 -10.89 1.23 -26.72
C GLN A 212 -10.97 2.69 -26.24
N LYS A 213 -12.02 3.07 -25.48
CA LYS A 213 -12.19 4.45 -24.97
C LYS A 213 -11.33 4.83 -23.76
N ARG A 214 -10.35 4.01 -23.35
CA ARG A 214 -9.43 4.33 -22.22
C ARG A 214 -7.98 4.66 -22.61
N ASN A 215 -7.55 4.46 -23.86
CA ASN A 215 -6.12 4.53 -24.22
C ASN A 215 -5.55 5.94 -24.43
N ASN A 216 -6.35 7.02 -24.31
CA ASN A 216 -5.85 8.40 -24.43
C ASN A 216 -5.36 9.01 -23.11
N ASN A 217 -5.32 8.25 -22.01
CA ASN A 217 -4.58 8.65 -20.82
C ASN A 217 -3.07 8.57 -21.12
N THR A 218 -2.39 9.72 -21.11
CA THR A 218 -0.92 9.80 -21.25
C THR A 218 -0.23 8.81 -20.33
N THR A 219 0.70 8.04 -20.89
CA THR A 219 1.17 6.77 -20.34
C THR A 219 2.18 7.00 -19.20
N LYS A 220 1.72 6.90 -17.95
CA LYS A 220 2.50 7.23 -16.74
C LYS A 220 3.04 6.03 -15.97
N ASP A 221 2.92 4.83 -16.53
CA ASP A 221 3.36 3.58 -15.92
C ASP A 221 4.84 3.33 -16.23
N ASP A 222 5.57 2.72 -15.31
CA ASP A 222 6.99 2.39 -15.47
C ASP A 222 7.18 1.13 -16.33
N TRP A 223 8.35 0.98 -16.95
CA TRP A 223 8.67 -0.13 -17.85
C TRP A 223 9.62 -1.14 -17.20
N ILE A 224 9.34 -2.42 -17.40
CA ILE A 224 10.21 -3.54 -17.04
C ILE A 224 10.51 -4.39 -18.28
N PHE A 225 11.80 -4.53 -18.61
CA PHE A 225 12.31 -5.35 -19.70
C PHE A 225 12.81 -6.70 -19.18
N LEU A 226 12.35 -7.81 -19.77
CA LEU A 226 12.71 -9.16 -19.33
C LEU A 226 13.63 -9.85 -20.35
N THR A 227 14.84 -10.24 -19.95
CA THR A 227 15.81 -10.91 -20.84
C THR A 227 16.67 -11.96 -20.11
N THR A 228 17.39 -12.79 -20.86
CA THR A 228 18.28 -13.83 -20.32
C THR A 228 19.75 -13.48 -20.57
N THR A 229 20.65 -13.91 -19.69
CA THR A 229 22.11 -13.77 -19.89
C THR A 229 22.57 -14.38 -21.22
N ALA A 230 22.07 -15.57 -21.55
CA ALA A 230 22.37 -16.25 -22.81
C ALA A 230 21.96 -15.44 -24.06
N HIS A 231 20.87 -14.66 -24.02
CA HIS A 231 20.48 -13.83 -25.17
C HIS A 231 21.36 -12.57 -25.27
N LEU A 232 21.76 -11.97 -24.15
CA LEU A 232 22.68 -10.83 -24.12
C LEU A 232 24.11 -11.17 -24.57
N ILE A 233 24.53 -12.43 -24.38
CA ILE A 233 25.80 -12.94 -24.89
C ILE A 233 25.74 -13.14 -26.42
N ASN A 234 24.60 -13.61 -26.94
CA ASN A 234 24.44 -13.96 -28.36
C ASN A 234 24.07 -12.76 -29.25
N ASP A 235 23.25 -11.82 -28.78
CA ASP A 235 22.91 -10.59 -29.50
C ASP A 235 23.40 -9.33 -28.75
N PRO A 236 24.52 -8.72 -29.16
CA PRO A 236 25.01 -7.48 -28.58
C PRO A 236 24.14 -6.25 -28.97
N SER A 237 23.09 -6.43 -29.77
CA SER A 237 22.18 -5.38 -30.24
C SER A 237 20.90 -5.28 -29.40
N LEU A 238 20.58 -6.32 -28.63
CA LEU A 238 19.27 -6.57 -28.02
C LEU A 238 18.72 -5.40 -27.18
N LEU A 239 19.61 -4.63 -26.56
CA LEU A 239 19.27 -3.50 -25.68
C LEU A 239 19.48 -2.11 -26.32
N ASN A 240 19.87 -2.04 -27.60
CA ASN A 240 20.12 -0.76 -28.30
C ASN A 240 18.88 0.13 -28.39
N ASP A 241 17.70 -0.45 -28.59
CA ASP A 241 16.44 0.27 -28.86
C ASP A 241 15.68 0.67 -27.58
N TYR A 242 16.31 0.47 -26.42
CA TYR A 242 15.73 0.77 -25.11
C TYR A 242 16.63 1.75 -24.36
N GLU A 243 16.04 2.80 -23.83
CA GLU A 243 16.66 3.58 -22.75
C GLU A 243 16.40 2.80 -21.45
N ILE A 244 17.43 2.53 -20.65
CA ILE A 244 17.37 1.73 -19.41
C ILE A 244 18.08 2.51 -18.30
N ASP A 245 17.45 2.62 -17.14
CA ASP A 245 17.92 3.40 -15.99
C ASP A 245 18.60 2.53 -14.91
N TYR A 246 18.14 1.28 -14.76
CA TYR A 246 18.61 0.31 -13.76
C TYR A 246 18.61 -1.11 -14.34
N ILE A 247 19.61 -1.91 -13.95
CA ILE A 247 19.67 -3.34 -14.28
C ILE A 247 19.63 -4.15 -12.98
N ILE A 248 18.82 -5.21 -12.94
CA ILE A 248 18.76 -6.17 -11.84
C ILE A 248 19.01 -7.57 -12.41
N SER A 249 20.02 -8.27 -11.92
CA SER A 249 20.40 -9.61 -12.39
C SER A 249 20.17 -10.67 -11.33
N PHE A 250 19.48 -11.75 -11.71
CA PHE A 250 19.37 -12.98 -10.93
C PHE A 250 20.60 -13.87 -11.08
N ASP A 251 21.34 -13.70 -12.18
CA ASP A 251 22.63 -14.31 -12.44
C ASP A 251 23.75 -13.45 -11.81
N PRO A 252 24.42 -13.92 -10.75
CA PRO A 252 25.46 -13.15 -10.08
C PRO A 252 26.77 -13.13 -10.89
N LEU A 253 26.97 -14.07 -11.82
CA LEU A 253 28.20 -14.28 -12.57
C LEU A 253 28.26 -13.41 -13.85
N LEU A 254 27.13 -12.77 -14.20
CA LEU A 254 26.99 -11.83 -15.32
C LEU A 254 28.17 -10.84 -15.43
N ASP A 255 28.90 -10.89 -16.53
CA ASP A 255 30.01 -9.99 -16.81
C ASP A 255 29.50 -8.56 -17.13
N PRO A 256 29.91 -7.53 -16.36
CA PRO A 256 29.49 -6.15 -16.60
C PRO A 256 30.13 -5.52 -17.87
N SER A 257 31.16 -6.16 -18.46
CA SER A 257 31.82 -5.73 -19.70
C SER A 257 31.23 -6.37 -20.97
N LEU A 258 30.09 -7.06 -20.87
CA LEU A 258 29.40 -7.59 -22.04
C LEU A 258 29.08 -6.46 -23.06
N PRO A 259 29.34 -6.65 -24.37
CA PRO A 259 29.12 -5.61 -25.38
C PRO A 259 27.68 -5.08 -25.44
N ALA A 260 26.69 -5.91 -25.11
CA ALA A 260 25.29 -5.49 -24.98
C ALA A 260 25.09 -4.41 -23.90
N LEU A 261 25.83 -4.47 -22.79
CA LEU A 261 25.72 -3.54 -21.66
C LEU A 261 26.58 -2.28 -21.89
N GLU A 262 27.79 -2.44 -22.41
CA GLU A 262 28.67 -1.32 -22.77
C GLU A 262 28.00 -0.33 -23.74
N ARG A 263 27.28 -0.85 -24.75
CA ARG A 263 26.55 -0.04 -25.74
C ARG A 263 25.48 0.86 -25.09
N ILE A 264 24.79 0.39 -24.04
CA ILE A 264 23.78 1.19 -23.34
C ILE A 264 24.45 2.28 -22.51
N ASN A 265 25.54 1.95 -21.78
CA ASN A 265 26.33 2.94 -21.04
C ASN A 265 26.85 4.06 -21.98
N ILE A 266 27.24 3.71 -23.21
CA ILE A 266 27.64 4.67 -24.25
C ILE A 266 26.44 5.50 -24.75
N LYS A 267 25.27 4.88 -25.04
CA LYS A 267 24.02 5.59 -25.45
C LYS A 267 23.54 6.57 -24.37
N ALA A 268 23.55 6.13 -23.10
CA ALA A 268 23.07 6.88 -21.94
C ALA A 268 24.05 7.95 -21.43
N LYS A 269 25.35 7.85 -21.76
CA LYS A 269 26.43 8.72 -21.26
C LYS A 269 26.57 8.75 -19.73
N LYS A 270 26.04 7.72 -19.06
CA LYS A 270 26.06 7.49 -17.61
C LYS A 270 26.36 6.01 -17.38
N SER A 271 27.09 5.68 -16.32
CA SER A 271 27.14 4.30 -15.81
C SER A 271 25.75 3.92 -15.28
N ILE A 272 25.17 2.87 -15.83
CA ILE A 272 23.91 2.28 -15.34
C ILE A 272 24.25 1.39 -14.13
N PRO A 273 23.61 1.58 -12.97
CA PRO A 273 23.80 0.71 -11.82
C PRO A 273 23.27 -0.69 -12.08
N ILE A 274 24.05 -1.70 -11.69
CA ILE A 274 23.74 -3.13 -11.85
C ILE A 274 23.62 -3.75 -10.47
N ILE A 275 22.41 -4.19 -10.11
CA ILE A 275 22.13 -4.86 -8.83
C ILE A 275 22.10 -6.38 -9.07
N LYS A 276 22.99 -7.13 -8.43
CA LYS A 276 23.08 -8.59 -8.57
C LYS A 276 22.58 -9.30 -7.32
N PHE A 277 21.66 -10.25 -7.45
CA PHE A 277 21.23 -11.11 -6.35
C PHE A 277 22.20 -12.28 -6.15
N LEU A 278 22.89 -12.29 -5.00
CA LEU A 278 23.89 -13.29 -4.65
C LEU A 278 23.45 -14.06 -3.40
N VAL A 279 23.45 -15.39 -3.45
CA VAL A 279 23.11 -16.21 -2.28
C VAL A 279 24.32 -16.32 -1.36
N ALA A 280 24.14 -16.00 -0.07
CA ALA A 280 25.20 -16.08 0.93
C ALA A 280 25.85 -17.47 0.98
N ASP A 281 27.19 -17.48 1.01
CA ASP A 281 28.09 -18.64 1.05
C ASP A 281 27.87 -19.76 0.01
N SER A 282 27.07 -19.48 -1.03
CA SER A 282 26.84 -20.36 -2.18
C SER A 282 28.11 -20.60 -3.01
N PRO A 283 28.11 -21.63 -3.90
CA PRO A 283 29.16 -21.83 -4.89
C PRO A 283 29.45 -20.56 -5.71
N ASP A 284 28.41 -19.84 -6.15
CA ASP A 284 28.55 -18.56 -6.88
C ASP A 284 29.29 -17.49 -6.06
N HIS A 285 29.01 -17.41 -4.74
CA HIS A 285 29.67 -16.46 -3.83
C HIS A 285 31.15 -16.80 -3.64
N TYR A 286 31.48 -18.09 -3.45
CA TYR A 286 32.86 -18.54 -3.36
C TYR A 286 33.66 -18.22 -4.62
N ILE A 287 33.08 -18.46 -5.80
CA ILE A 287 33.74 -18.24 -7.09
C ILE A 287 33.95 -16.73 -7.32
N LEU A 288 32.96 -15.88 -7.05
CA LEU A 288 33.11 -14.42 -7.13
C LEU A 288 34.22 -13.87 -6.22
N ALA A 289 34.40 -14.43 -5.02
CA ALA A 289 35.45 -14.01 -4.10
C ALA A 289 36.86 -14.50 -4.52
N HIS A 290 36.98 -15.66 -5.16
CA HIS A 290 38.28 -16.30 -5.46
C HIS A 290 38.76 -16.14 -6.91
N THR A 291 37.87 -15.99 -7.89
CA THR A 291 38.24 -15.88 -9.31
C THR A 291 37.76 -14.54 -9.91
N PRO A 292 38.40 -13.39 -9.58
CA PRO A 292 37.98 -12.07 -10.04
C PRO A 292 38.25 -11.79 -11.53
N LYS A 293 38.60 -12.79 -12.35
CA LYS A 293 39.02 -12.64 -13.75
C LYS A 293 38.64 -13.83 -14.65
N GLY A 294 37.37 -13.89 -15.06
CA GLY A 294 36.93 -14.42 -16.37
C GLY A 294 37.00 -15.93 -16.66
N GLU A 295 37.98 -16.68 -16.14
CA GLU A 295 38.17 -18.12 -16.45
C GLU A 295 37.20 -19.04 -15.67
N TYR A 296 35.90 -18.78 -15.80
CA TYR A 296 34.86 -19.70 -15.32
C TYR A 296 34.90 -21.04 -16.06
N GLY A 297 34.81 -22.14 -15.31
CA GLY A 297 34.60 -23.48 -15.86
C GLY A 297 35.70 -24.52 -15.57
N GLN A 298 36.78 -24.15 -14.87
CA GLN A 298 37.73 -25.16 -14.38
C GLN A 298 37.06 -26.02 -13.29
N PHE A 299 37.06 -27.35 -13.48
CA PHE A 299 36.39 -28.30 -12.59
C PHE A 299 36.83 -28.17 -11.12
N GLU A 300 38.11 -27.85 -10.89
CA GLU A 300 38.66 -27.67 -9.55
C GLU A 300 38.07 -26.48 -8.79
N ASP A 301 37.58 -25.43 -9.47
CA ASP A 301 36.99 -24.28 -8.79
C ASP A 301 35.52 -24.52 -8.43
N VAL A 302 34.79 -25.29 -9.26
CA VAL A 302 33.48 -25.85 -8.90
C VAL A 302 33.61 -26.84 -7.74
N LYS A 303 34.67 -27.65 -7.72
CA LYS A 303 34.99 -28.60 -6.63
C LYS A 303 35.27 -27.87 -5.32
N LYS A 304 36.09 -26.82 -5.33
CA LYS A 304 36.37 -25.97 -4.16
C LYS A 304 35.12 -25.22 -3.66
N SER A 305 34.31 -24.68 -4.57
CA SER A 305 33.12 -23.89 -4.21
C SER A 305 32.02 -24.74 -3.58
N ILE A 306 31.83 -25.97 -4.06
CA ILE A 306 30.97 -26.98 -3.43
C ILE A 306 31.52 -27.37 -2.04
N ASN A 307 32.83 -27.64 -1.91
CA ASN A 307 33.46 -27.98 -0.62
C ASN A 307 33.31 -26.84 0.41
N HIS A 308 33.41 -25.58 -0.01
CA HIS A 308 33.13 -24.42 0.84
C HIS A 308 31.67 -24.43 1.32
N PHE A 309 30.71 -24.46 0.38
CA PHE A 309 29.29 -24.46 0.70
C PHE A 309 28.90 -25.63 1.63
N LEU A 310 29.42 -26.84 1.40
CA LEU A 310 29.17 -28.01 2.24
C LEU A 310 29.59 -27.81 3.71
N ARG A 311 30.59 -26.96 3.98
CA ARG A 311 31.05 -26.64 5.35
C ARG A 311 30.28 -25.48 5.98
N THR A 312 29.92 -24.45 5.20
CA THR A 312 29.33 -23.20 5.70
C THR A 312 27.81 -23.19 5.74
N ARG A 313 27.10 -24.10 5.06
CA ARG A 313 25.63 -24.10 4.88
C ARG A 313 24.77 -24.04 6.16
N HIS A 314 25.33 -24.41 7.31
CA HIS A 314 24.67 -24.37 8.63
C HIS A 314 24.85 -23.05 9.37
N LEU A 315 25.84 -22.22 9.00
CA LEU A 315 26.07 -20.92 9.60
C LEU A 315 24.90 -19.98 9.29
N LYS A 316 24.52 -19.16 10.28
CA LYS A 316 23.61 -18.03 10.09
C LYS A 316 24.46 -16.78 9.98
N ARG A 317 24.30 -16.04 8.88
CA ARG A 317 24.95 -14.75 8.66
C ARG A 317 24.05 -13.63 9.17
N ASP A 318 24.37 -13.13 10.36
CA ASP A 318 23.69 -11.97 10.94
C ASP A 318 23.81 -10.74 10.02
N GLY A 319 22.80 -9.85 10.06
CA GLY A 319 22.72 -8.63 9.23
C GLY A 319 22.10 -8.80 7.83
N SER A 320 21.91 -10.03 7.34
CA SER A 320 21.29 -10.28 6.01
C SER A 320 19.79 -9.92 5.91
N ASP A 321 19.10 -9.79 7.05
CA ASP A 321 17.66 -9.48 7.11
C ASP A 321 17.36 -8.00 7.48
N GLU A 322 18.36 -7.18 7.81
CA GLU A 322 18.18 -5.77 8.22
C GLU A 322 18.34 -4.74 7.07
N VAL A 323 18.26 -5.19 5.83
CA VAL A 323 18.48 -4.36 4.63
C VAL A 323 17.28 -3.43 4.37
N ASP A 324 17.48 -2.11 4.50
CA ASP A 324 16.45 -1.10 4.22
C ASP A 324 16.32 -0.80 2.72
N TYR A 325 15.42 -1.52 2.05
CA TYR A 325 15.12 -1.36 0.63
C TYR A 325 14.60 0.04 0.25
N HIS A 326 13.95 0.78 1.16
CA HIS A 326 13.50 2.15 0.87
C HIS A 326 14.67 3.15 0.87
N LYS A 327 15.64 2.99 1.77
CA LYS A 327 16.91 3.75 1.70
C LYS A 327 17.67 3.43 0.41
N ILE A 328 17.85 2.15 0.08
CA ILE A 328 18.51 1.73 -1.16
C ILE A 328 17.85 2.34 -2.40
N VAL A 329 16.53 2.22 -2.55
CA VAL A 329 15.82 2.78 -3.72
C VAL A 329 15.88 4.30 -3.73
N SER A 330 15.74 4.98 -2.59
CA SER A 330 15.81 6.45 -2.57
C SER A 330 17.20 7.01 -2.84
N SER A 331 18.29 6.32 -2.46
CA SER A 331 19.66 6.67 -2.88
C SER A 331 19.90 6.39 -4.36
N LEU A 332 19.44 5.24 -4.88
CA LEU A 332 19.48 4.91 -6.31
C LEU A 332 18.78 5.98 -7.17
N LEU A 333 17.57 6.39 -6.79
CA LEU A 333 16.78 7.42 -7.47
C LEU A 333 17.44 8.82 -7.46
N ARG A 334 18.36 9.08 -6.52
CA ARG A 334 19.19 10.30 -6.49
C ARG A 334 20.51 10.16 -7.28
N GLY A 335 20.90 8.94 -7.62
CA GLY A 335 22.22 8.64 -8.20
C GLY A 335 23.35 8.59 -7.17
N GLU A 336 23.04 8.35 -5.90
CA GLU A 336 24.02 8.07 -4.83
C GLU A 336 24.50 6.61 -4.91
N GLN A 337 25.76 6.32 -4.59
CA GLN A 337 26.28 4.95 -4.61
C GLN A 337 25.74 4.11 -3.44
N VAL A 338 25.33 2.88 -3.74
CA VAL A 338 24.66 1.98 -2.78
C VAL A 338 25.64 1.17 -1.92
N ALA A 339 26.92 1.15 -2.26
CA ALA A 339 27.93 0.29 -1.61
C ALA A 339 28.00 0.43 -0.08
N GLY A 340 27.76 1.62 0.48
CA GLY A 340 27.72 1.86 1.93
C GLY A 340 26.39 1.53 2.63
N LEU A 341 25.41 0.97 1.91
CA LEU A 341 24.09 0.55 2.43
C LEU A 341 23.85 -0.97 2.30
N LEU A 342 24.84 -1.71 1.80
CA LEU A 342 24.77 -3.15 1.57
C LEU A 342 25.79 -3.88 2.46
N PRO A 343 25.48 -5.11 2.93
CA PRO A 343 26.42 -5.90 3.72
C PRO A 343 27.61 -6.38 2.86
N ASP A 344 28.80 -6.41 3.45
CA ASP A 344 30.04 -6.80 2.77
C ASP A 344 30.01 -8.23 2.21
N ILE A 345 30.69 -8.41 1.08
CA ILE A 345 30.73 -9.65 0.27
C ILE A 345 31.86 -10.59 0.74
N GLU A 346 32.13 -10.62 2.04
CA GLU A 346 33.12 -11.54 2.63
C GLU A 346 32.53 -12.94 2.81
N LEU A 347 33.32 -14.00 2.63
CA LEU A 347 32.87 -15.38 2.90
C LEU A 347 32.83 -15.67 4.40
N SER A 348 31.84 -16.44 4.85
CA SER A 348 31.78 -16.87 6.24
C SER A 348 32.95 -17.79 6.60
N PRO A 349 33.54 -17.67 7.81
CA PRO A 349 34.72 -18.46 8.19
C PRO A 349 34.40 -19.96 8.25
N ILE A 350 35.35 -20.78 7.77
CA ILE A 350 35.20 -22.25 7.77
C ILE A 350 35.45 -22.78 9.18
N GLU A 351 34.41 -23.26 9.85
CA GLU A 351 34.55 -24.05 11.08
C GLU A 351 34.99 -25.49 10.76
N ASN A 352 35.84 -26.06 11.62
CA ASN A 352 36.34 -27.44 11.47
C ASN A 352 35.33 -28.45 12.06
N SER A 353 34.17 -28.59 11.42
CA SER A 353 33.15 -29.60 11.78
C SER A 353 33.43 -30.96 11.10
N PRO A 354 33.13 -32.10 11.76
CA PRO A 354 33.66 -33.41 11.34
C PRO A 354 32.87 -34.15 10.24
N SER A 355 31.65 -33.74 9.89
CA SER A 355 30.75 -34.51 9.00
C SER A 355 30.10 -33.69 7.89
N SER A 356 30.91 -33.09 7.01
CA SER A 356 30.46 -32.20 5.91
C SER A 356 29.47 -32.83 4.90
N TYR A 357 29.21 -34.14 4.96
CA TYR A 357 28.36 -34.87 4.01
C TYR A 357 27.03 -35.39 4.59
N GLU A 358 26.77 -35.20 5.90
CA GLU A 358 25.51 -35.63 6.53
C GLU A 358 24.38 -34.64 6.18
N PRO A 359 23.22 -35.10 5.65
CA PRO A 359 22.14 -34.21 5.26
C PRO A 359 21.35 -33.72 6.47
N LEU A 360 21.16 -32.41 6.59
CA LEU A 360 20.58 -31.74 7.76
C LEU A 360 19.32 -30.96 7.38
N MET A 361 18.24 -31.71 7.14
CA MET A 361 16.90 -31.20 6.88
C MET A 361 16.41 -30.28 8.00
N THR A 362 15.54 -29.32 7.68
CA THR A 362 14.95 -28.45 8.71
C THR A 362 14.07 -29.26 9.69
N PRO A 363 14.14 -29.03 11.01
CA PRO A 363 13.43 -29.84 12.00
C PRO A 363 11.93 -29.54 11.99
N LEU A 364 11.12 -30.56 11.69
CA LEU A 364 9.66 -30.55 11.78
C LEU A 364 9.25 -31.08 13.17
N LYS A 365 8.16 -30.57 13.77
CA LYS A 365 7.81 -30.90 15.17
C LYS A 365 7.05 -32.21 15.36
N PHE A 366 6.50 -32.75 14.27
CA PHE A 366 5.56 -33.89 14.31
C PHE A 366 5.98 -35.06 13.40
N SER A 367 7.10 -34.95 12.67
CA SER A 367 7.58 -35.94 11.71
C SER A 367 9.10 -36.12 11.81
N GLU A 368 9.52 -37.27 12.33
CA GLU A 368 10.93 -37.64 12.54
C GLU A 368 11.58 -38.20 11.25
N HIS A 369 11.34 -37.56 10.10
CA HIS A 369 11.94 -37.99 8.83
C HIS A 369 13.44 -37.68 8.82
N HIS A 370 14.25 -38.72 8.97
CA HIS A 370 15.71 -38.64 8.86
C HIS A 370 16.14 -39.04 7.45
N LEU A 371 16.75 -38.10 6.71
CA LEU A 371 17.17 -38.33 5.34
C LEU A 371 18.42 -39.21 5.29
N THR A 372 18.38 -40.34 4.57
CA THR A 372 19.52 -41.25 4.46
C THR A 372 20.50 -40.83 3.37
N VAL A 373 21.80 -40.96 3.66
CA VAL A 373 22.88 -40.83 2.67
C VAL A 373 22.83 -42.04 1.73
N ASP A 374 22.70 -41.80 0.42
CA ASP A 374 22.67 -42.89 -0.55
C ASP A 374 24.08 -43.24 -1.06
N LYS A 375 24.28 -44.52 -1.36
CA LYS A 375 25.54 -45.10 -1.86
C LYS A 375 25.36 -45.84 -3.20
N ALA A 376 24.16 -45.77 -3.78
CA ALA A 376 23.88 -46.23 -5.14
C ALA A 376 24.73 -45.51 -6.20
N VAL A 377 24.83 -46.12 -7.39
CA VAL A 377 25.29 -45.44 -8.61
C VAL A 377 24.06 -45.21 -9.47
N TYR A 378 23.84 -43.98 -9.93
CA TYR A 378 22.62 -43.63 -10.65
C TYR A 378 22.83 -43.56 -12.17
N ASP A 379 21.84 -44.10 -12.88
CA ASP A 379 21.50 -43.67 -14.24
C ASP A 379 20.60 -42.42 -14.16
N MET A 380 20.61 -41.56 -15.19
CA MET A 380 19.85 -40.30 -15.21
C MET A 380 18.36 -40.44 -14.82
N LYS A 381 17.70 -41.53 -15.27
CA LYS A 381 16.29 -41.80 -14.93
C LYS A 381 16.11 -42.19 -13.46
N SER A 382 17.03 -42.99 -12.91
CA SER A 382 17.02 -43.41 -11.51
C SER A 382 17.28 -42.24 -10.58
N TYR A 383 18.20 -41.34 -10.94
CA TYR A 383 18.45 -40.08 -10.24
C TYR A 383 17.17 -39.21 -10.17
N GLN A 384 16.50 -39.00 -11.30
CA GLN A 384 15.23 -38.24 -11.35
C GLN A 384 14.10 -38.92 -10.55
N SER A 385 14.04 -40.25 -10.54
CA SER A 385 13.05 -41.00 -9.76
C SER A 385 13.27 -40.92 -8.25
N GLU A 386 14.50 -41.05 -7.74
CA GLU A 386 14.77 -40.91 -6.30
C GLU A 386 14.69 -39.45 -5.84
N LEU A 387 15.07 -38.48 -6.68
CA LEU A 387 14.87 -37.06 -6.42
C LEU A 387 13.38 -36.73 -6.27
N THR A 388 12.54 -37.12 -7.24
CA THR A 388 11.10 -36.85 -7.14
C THR A 388 10.45 -37.56 -5.95
N LYS A 389 10.85 -38.81 -5.66
CA LYS A 389 10.39 -39.56 -4.49
C LYS A 389 10.71 -38.84 -3.16
N ARG A 390 11.98 -38.48 -2.90
CA ARG A 390 12.39 -37.82 -1.65
C ARG A 390 11.74 -36.45 -1.46
N VAL A 391 11.56 -35.71 -2.56
CA VAL A 391 10.83 -34.43 -2.54
C VAL A 391 9.34 -34.63 -2.23
N VAL A 392 8.69 -35.67 -2.77
CA VAL A 392 7.29 -35.98 -2.46
C VAL A 392 7.11 -36.51 -1.03
N GLU A 393 8.02 -37.34 -0.53
CA GLU A 393 8.05 -37.78 0.87
C GLU A 393 8.15 -36.56 1.81
N ARG A 394 9.10 -35.66 1.57
CA ARG A 394 9.26 -34.42 2.35
C ARG A 394 8.06 -33.46 2.22
N LEU A 395 7.41 -33.41 1.05
CA LEU A 395 6.17 -32.63 0.85
C LEU A 395 5.07 -33.15 1.77
N LEU A 396 4.88 -34.47 1.85
CA LEU A 396 3.88 -35.09 2.71
C LEU A 396 4.16 -34.81 4.19
N ASP A 397 5.42 -34.89 4.64
CA ASP A 397 5.80 -34.54 6.02
C ASP A 397 5.44 -33.09 6.39
N VAL A 398 5.78 -32.13 5.51
CA VAL A 398 5.44 -30.70 5.70
C VAL A 398 3.93 -30.46 5.63
N GLN A 399 3.20 -31.21 4.79
CA GLN A 399 1.74 -31.15 4.73
C GLN A 399 1.10 -31.67 6.03
N ASN A 400 1.64 -32.74 6.61
CA ASN A 400 1.15 -33.32 7.86
C ASN A 400 1.39 -32.38 9.05
N GLU A 401 2.58 -31.76 9.16
CA GLU A 401 2.82 -30.71 10.17
C GLU A 401 1.89 -29.50 9.97
N SER A 402 1.67 -29.05 8.73
CA SER A 402 0.73 -27.97 8.43
C SER A 402 -0.69 -28.28 8.92
N GLN A 403 -1.18 -29.52 8.70
CA GLN A 403 -2.48 -29.97 9.19
C GLN A 403 -2.54 -29.96 10.72
N HIS A 404 -1.55 -30.52 11.42
CA HIS A 404 -1.51 -30.49 12.90
C HIS A 404 -1.38 -29.07 13.47
N MET A 405 -0.65 -28.17 12.83
CA MET A 405 -0.60 -26.76 13.21
C MET A 405 -1.95 -26.06 13.02
N ILE A 406 -2.71 -26.38 11.95
CA ILE A 406 -4.06 -25.86 11.73
C ILE A 406 -5.03 -26.37 12.81
N GLU A 407 -4.95 -27.65 13.20
CA GLU A 407 -5.74 -28.22 14.30
C GLU A 407 -5.42 -27.56 15.65
N PHE A 408 -4.14 -27.29 15.91
CA PHE A 408 -3.70 -26.59 17.13
C PHE A 408 -4.22 -25.15 17.17
N LEU A 409 -4.06 -24.41 16.07
CA LEU A 409 -4.58 -23.05 15.93
C LEU A 409 -6.12 -23.00 16.01
N ALA A 410 -6.84 -24.04 15.59
CA ALA A 410 -8.29 -24.13 15.77
C ALA A 410 -8.68 -24.26 17.25
N LYS A 411 -7.94 -25.07 18.03
CA LYS A 411 -8.14 -25.22 19.49
C LYS A 411 -7.87 -23.92 20.25
N ASP A 412 -6.80 -23.21 19.90
CA ASP A 412 -6.48 -21.91 20.51
C ASP A 412 -7.49 -20.81 20.13
N LYS A 413 -7.96 -20.77 18.88
CA LYS A 413 -9.04 -19.85 18.46
C LYS A 413 -10.34 -20.11 19.22
N LEU A 414 -10.72 -21.37 19.43
CA LEU A 414 -11.88 -21.75 20.23
C LEU A 414 -11.72 -21.27 21.69
N ARG A 415 -10.57 -21.53 22.30
CA ARG A 415 -10.24 -21.10 23.67
C ARG A 415 -10.27 -19.57 23.84
N GLU A 416 -9.79 -18.82 22.87
CA GLU A 416 -9.87 -17.35 22.88
C GLU A 416 -11.31 -16.87 22.69
N THR A 417 -12.11 -17.55 21.87
CA THR A 417 -13.54 -17.24 21.69
C THR A 417 -14.32 -17.48 22.98
N GLU A 418 -14.08 -18.59 23.67
CA GLU A 418 -14.62 -18.84 25.02
C GLU A 418 -14.19 -17.77 26.04
N ARG A 419 -12.95 -17.28 25.94
CA ARG A 419 -12.44 -16.21 26.82
C ARG A 419 -13.18 -14.89 26.56
N GLN A 420 -13.42 -14.54 25.30
CA GLN A 420 -14.16 -13.34 24.92
C GLN A 420 -15.62 -13.41 25.35
N ASN A 421 -16.30 -14.55 25.15
CA ASN A 421 -17.67 -14.76 25.64
C ASN A 421 -17.79 -14.51 27.15
N LYS A 422 -16.84 -15.03 27.96
CA LYS A 422 -16.80 -14.82 29.41
C LYS A 422 -16.59 -13.34 29.79
N PHE A 423 -15.89 -12.56 28.98
CA PHE A 423 -15.76 -11.10 29.19
C PHE A 423 -17.06 -10.36 28.86
N ASP A 424 -17.76 -10.71 27.78
CA ASP A 424 -19.04 -10.07 27.45
C ASP A 424 -20.17 -10.48 28.41
N GLU A 425 -20.18 -11.71 28.92
CA GLU A 425 -21.02 -12.14 30.05
C GLU A 425 -20.75 -11.28 31.29
N MET A 426 -19.50 -11.18 31.74
CA MET A 426 -19.13 -10.36 32.90
C MET A 426 -19.49 -8.88 32.72
N LYS A 427 -19.36 -8.34 31.50
CA LYS A 427 -19.71 -6.97 31.13
C LYS A 427 -21.22 -6.73 31.17
N ALA A 428 -22.04 -7.69 30.71
CA ALA A 428 -23.49 -7.65 30.87
C ALA A 428 -23.89 -7.68 32.36
N ASP A 429 -23.20 -8.51 33.15
CA ASP A 429 -23.42 -8.66 34.60
C ASP A 429 -23.06 -7.38 35.37
N ILE A 430 -21.95 -6.71 35.00
CA ILE A 430 -21.54 -5.40 35.51
C ILE A 430 -22.56 -4.32 35.12
N ALA A 431 -23.03 -4.29 33.87
CA ALA A 431 -24.05 -3.34 33.42
C ALA A 431 -25.38 -3.51 34.17
N ALA A 432 -25.80 -4.75 34.43
CA ALA A 432 -27.00 -5.06 35.21
C ALA A 432 -26.86 -4.62 36.68
N LYS A 433 -25.67 -4.82 37.29
CA LYS A 433 -25.37 -4.34 38.66
C LYS A 433 -25.33 -2.82 38.72
N PHE A 434 -24.69 -2.15 37.76
CA PHE A 434 -24.62 -0.69 37.67
C PHE A 434 -26.00 -0.04 37.49
N LYS A 435 -26.87 -0.63 36.66
CA LYS A 435 -28.24 -0.13 36.51
C LYS A 435 -29.04 -0.21 37.81
N LYS A 436 -28.95 -1.34 38.52
CA LYS A 436 -29.56 -1.51 39.86
C LYS A 436 -28.99 -0.50 40.87
N PHE A 437 -27.69 -0.23 40.83
CA PHE A 437 -27.07 0.80 41.65
C PHE A 437 -27.66 2.19 41.38
N GLN A 438 -27.77 2.62 40.11
CA GLN A 438 -28.42 3.89 39.78
C GLN A 438 -29.91 3.97 40.17
N GLU A 439 -30.63 2.85 40.14
CA GLU A 439 -32.02 2.78 40.57
C GLU A 439 -32.14 2.97 42.10
N VAL A 440 -31.22 2.38 42.89
CA VAL A 440 -31.12 2.59 44.35
C VAL A 440 -30.61 3.99 44.70
N GLU A 441 -29.60 4.51 43.98
CA GLU A 441 -29.06 5.85 44.17
C GLU A 441 -30.14 6.92 44.03
N LYS A 442 -31.05 6.76 43.06
CA LYS A 442 -32.21 7.65 42.89
C LYS A 442 -33.20 7.58 44.06
N THR A 443 -33.53 6.38 44.56
CA THR A 443 -34.47 6.26 45.70
C THR A 443 -33.86 6.77 47.00
N VAL A 444 -32.55 6.62 47.21
CA VAL A 444 -31.82 7.24 48.33
C VAL A 444 -31.89 8.77 48.23
N ASN A 445 -31.46 9.36 47.11
CA ASN A 445 -31.51 10.81 46.88
C ASN A 445 -32.93 11.39 47.05
N ASP A 446 -33.97 10.67 46.64
CA ASP A 446 -35.36 11.12 46.80
C ASP A 446 -35.93 10.88 48.21
N SER A 447 -35.31 10.01 49.02
CA SER A 447 -35.61 9.86 50.45
C SER A 447 -34.92 10.93 51.29
N GLU A 448 -33.67 11.29 50.96
CA GLU A 448 -32.89 12.33 51.61
C GLU A 448 -33.53 13.71 51.43
N LYS A 449 -33.96 14.06 50.21
CA LYS A 449 -34.74 15.29 49.93
C LYS A 449 -36.10 15.33 50.63
N ARG A 450 -36.65 14.19 51.10
CA ARG A 450 -37.86 14.16 51.93
C ARG A 450 -37.52 14.38 53.39
N LEU A 451 -36.46 13.74 53.89
CA LEU A 451 -35.92 13.96 55.23
C LEU A 451 -35.59 15.45 55.45
N GLU A 452 -34.83 16.06 54.54
CA GLU A 452 -34.47 17.48 54.57
C GLU A 452 -35.71 18.38 54.65
N ARG A 453 -36.72 18.15 53.81
CA ARG A 453 -37.99 18.90 53.87
C ARG A 453 -38.67 18.77 55.21
N CYS A 454 -38.85 17.54 55.71
CA CYS A 454 -39.49 17.29 57.00
C CYS A 454 -38.70 17.90 58.17
N GLN A 455 -37.37 17.92 58.12
CA GLN A 455 -36.53 18.64 59.08
C GLN A 455 -36.80 20.15 59.03
N THR A 456 -36.74 20.77 57.85
CA THR A 456 -37.03 22.22 57.72
C THR A 456 -38.49 22.58 58.03
N GLU A 457 -39.43 21.63 58.07
CA GLU A 457 -40.81 21.83 58.53
C GLU A 457 -40.90 21.70 60.06
N ALA A 458 -40.21 20.72 60.66
CA ALA A 458 -40.06 20.61 62.11
C ALA A 458 -39.40 21.85 62.72
N ASP A 459 -38.28 22.32 62.17
CA ASP A 459 -37.57 23.52 62.64
C ASP A 459 -38.49 24.77 62.66
N LYS A 460 -39.35 24.92 61.66
CA LYS A 460 -40.32 26.02 61.57
C LYS A 460 -41.46 25.87 62.59
N LEU A 461 -41.88 24.64 62.88
CA LEU A 461 -42.89 24.37 63.91
C LEU A 461 -42.33 24.61 65.31
N ASP A 462 -41.09 24.20 65.59
CA ASP A 462 -40.41 24.45 66.86
C ASP A 462 -40.14 25.94 67.08
N GLN A 463 -39.69 26.67 66.06
CA GLN A 463 -39.59 28.14 66.12
C GLN A 463 -40.95 28.80 66.43
N ARG A 464 -42.04 28.31 65.81
CA ARG A 464 -43.39 28.82 66.05
C ARG A 464 -43.93 28.46 67.43
N LEU A 465 -43.57 27.29 67.98
CA LEU A 465 -43.88 26.92 69.36
C LEU A 465 -43.10 27.80 70.36
N GLN A 466 -41.84 28.11 70.07
CA GLN A 466 -41.05 29.05 70.89
C GLN A 466 -41.68 30.45 70.91
N THR A 467 -42.09 31.00 69.75
CA THR A 467 -42.79 32.31 69.75
C THR A 467 -44.11 32.25 70.52
N LEU A 468 -44.93 31.23 70.29
CA LEU A 468 -46.22 31.11 70.98
C LEU A 468 -46.09 30.90 72.50
N ASN A 469 -45.04 30.25 72.97
CA ASN A 469 -44.74 30.14 74.40
C ASN A 469 -44.33 31.49 74.99
N ASN A 470 -43.47 32.25 74.29
CA ASN A 470 -43.08 33.60 74.70
C ASN A 470 -44.30 34.54 74.76
N ASP A 471 -45.15 34.52 73.73
CA ASP A 471 -46.41 35.28 73.70
C ASP A 471 -47.33 34.89 74.88
N GLN A 472 -47.40 33.59 75.21
CA GLN A 472 -48.19 33.09 76.35
C GLN A 472 -47.63 33.58 77.69
N ASP A 473 -46.30 33.69 77.84
CA ASP A 473 -45.65 34.16 79.07
C ASP A 473 -45.75 35.70 79.22
N GLU A 474 -45.65 36.47 78.12
CA GLU A 474 -45.96 37.93 78.13
C GLU A 474 -47.42 38.15 78.54
N LEU A 475 -48.38 37.39 77.98
CA LEU A 475 -49.79 37.45 78.40
C LEU A 475 -50.04 37.03 79.86
N LYS A 476 -49.36 36.00 80.38
CA LYS A 476 -49.44 35.61 81.80
C LYS A 476 -48.98 36.75 82.71
N SER A 477 -47.86 37.41 82.36
CA SER A 477 -47.33 38.54 83.14
C SER A 477 -48.33 39.71 83.17
N LEU A 478 -48.93 40.05 82.02
CA LEU A 478 -49.95 41.11 81.94
C LEU A 478 -51.21 40.79 82.75
N THR A 479 -51.61 39.52 82.79
CA THR A 479 -52.77 39.05 83.57
C THR A 479 -52.53 39.10 85.09
N SER A 480 -51.28 39.28 85.54
CA SER A 480 -50.90 39.33 86.97
C SER A 480 -50.80 40.75 87.56
N LEU A 481 -51.15 41.79 86.79
CA LEU A 481 -51.10 43.20 87.23
C LEU A 481 -52.43 43.64 87.87
N GLU A 482 -52.47 43.73 89.21
CA GLU A 482 -53.68 44.10 89.95
C GLU A 482 -53.80 45.61 90.30
N ASN A 483 -52.71 46.40 90.21
CA ASN A 483 -52.70 47.82 90.56
C ASN A 483 -52.98 48.73 89.35
N GLU A 484 -53.91 49.68 89.48
CA GLU A 484 -54.17 50.70 88.43
C GLU A 484 -52.92 51.49 88.03
N VAL A 485 -52.02 51.78 88.98
CA VAL A 485 -50.77 52.49 88.72
C VAL A 485 -49.87 51.70 87.77
N ASP A 486 -49.65 50.41 88.04
CA ASP A 486 -48.79 49.53 87.22
C ASP A 486 -49.42 49.25 85.84
N VAL A 487 -50.76 49.25 85.76
CA VAL A 487 -51.49 49.24 84.48
C VAL A 487 -51.26 50.54 83.70
N THR A 488 -51.27 51.71 84.35
CA THR A 488 -50.99 52.99 83.64
C THR A 488 -49.53 53.13 83.19
N THR A 489 -48.55 52.62 83.94
CA THR A 489 -47.15 52.63 83.52
C THR A 489 -46.90 51.65 82.38
N THR A 490 -47.42 50.42 82.45
CA THR A 490 -47.29 49.45 81.35
C THR A 490 -48.01 49.94 80.09
N ILE A 491 -49.20 50.55 80.17
CA ILE A 491 -49.84 51.22 79.01
C ILE A 491 -48.95 52.33 78.43
N ARG A 492 -48.22 53.08 79.27
CA ARG A 492 -47.25 54.08 78.79
C ARG A 492 -46.05 53.43 78.10
N GLU A 493 -45.55 52.31 78.62
CA GLU A 493 -44.47 51.55 78.00
C GLU A 493 -44.89 50.90 76.68
N TYR A 494 -46.11 50.34 76.58
CA TYR A 494 -46.65 49.82 75.32
C TYR A 494 -46.95 50.93 74.30
N THR A 495 -47.37 52.12 74.72
CA THR A 495 -47.55 53.25 73.79
C THR A 495 -46.20 53.86 73.37
N GLU A 496 -45.20 53.93 74.25
CA GLU A 496 -43.82 54.26 73.87
C GLU A 496 -43.21 53.20 72.93
N ARG A 497 -43.39 51.91 73.21
CA ARG A 497 -42.94 50.77 72.37
C ARG A 497 -43.66 50.79 71.02
N SER A 498 -44.97 51.05 70.99
CA SER A 498 -45.76 51.22 69.77
C SER A 498 -45.26 52.39 68.93
N ASN A 499 -45.06 53.57 69.53
CA ASN A 499 -44.54 54.75 68.82
C ASN A 499 -43.12 54.51 68.25
N ARG A 500 -42.25 53.81 69.01
CA ARG A 500 -40.91 53.40 68.53
C ARG A 500 -41.03 52.43 67.36
N LEU A 501 -41.80 51.35 67.51
CA LEU A 501 -42.06 50.35 66.46
C LEU A 501 -42.72 50.97 65.22
N GLN A 502 -43.59 51.97 65.37
CA GLN A 502 -44.21 52.69 64.26
C GLN A 502 -43.19 53.55 63.50
N SER A 503 -42.28 54.23 64.21
CA SER A 503 -41.18 54.98 63.60
C SER A 503 -40.10 54.08 62.96
N GLU A 504 -39.89 52.87 63.51
CA GLU A 504 -39.03 51.83 62.95
C GLU A 504 -39.68 51.19 61.72
N LEU A 505 -40.98 50.91 61.77
CA LEU A 505 -41.77 50.43 60.64
C LEU A 505 -41.78 51.45 59.49
N GLU A 506 -41.94 52.75 59.77
CA GLU A 506 -41.77 53.78 58.74
C GLU A 506 -40.37 53.79 58.10
N GLN A 507 -39.32 53.56 58.88
CA GLN A 507 -37.94 53.48 58.36
C GLN A 507 -37.71 52.19 57.55
N LEU A 508 -38.26 51.07 58.01
CA LEU A 508 -38.21 49.78 57.33
C LEU A 508 -39.06 49.79 56.06
N GLU A 509 -40.23 50.42 56.04
CA GLU A 509 -41.04 50.62 54.83
C GLU A 509 -40.30 51.48 53.81
N LYS A 510 -39.69 52.60 54.23
CA LYS A 510 -38.86 53.44 53.32
C LYS A 510 -37.67 52.64 52.78
N SER A 511 -36.93 51.93 53.62
CA SER A 511 -35.81 51.07 53.20
C SER A 511 -36.27 49.90 52.30
N ASN A 512 -37.47 49.35 52.54
CA ASN A 512 -38.03 48.27 51.73
C ASN A 512 -38.57 48.79 50.39
N GLN A 513 -39.13 50.00 50.33
CA GLN A 513 -39.47 50.68 49.08
C GLN A 513 -38.21 51.00 48.27
N GLU A 514 -37.15 51.52 48.88
CA GLU A 514 -35.85 51.73 48.24
C GLU A 514 -35.26 50.42 47.69
N LYS A 515 -35.22 49.36 48.51
CA LYS A 515 -34.76 48.03 48.09
C LYS A 515 -35.66 47.41 47.02
N SER A 516 -36.97 47.60 47.08
CA SER A 516 -37.92 47.14 46.07
C SER A 516 -37.68 47.84 44.74
N ASN A 517 -37.51 49.17 44.76
CA ASN A 517 -37.17 49.96 43.57
C ASN A 517 -35.81 49.54 42.97
N GLN A 518 -34.79 49.31 43.79
CA GLN A 518 -33.49 48.78 43.35
C GLN A 518 -33.62 47.35 42.80
N ASN A 519 -34.41 46.49 43.42
CA ASN A 519 -34.61 45.12 42.99
C ASN A 519 -35.38 45.06 41.67
N GLU A 520 -36.43 45.86 41.48
CA GLU A 520 -37.18 45.94 40.22
C GLU A 520 -36.36 46.61 39.09
N GLN A 521 -35.48 47.56 39.43
CA GLN A 521 -34.44 48.03 38.51
C GLN A 521 -33.51 46.88 38.09
N LEU A 522 -32.90 46.16 39.05
CA LEU A 522 -32.06 44.98 38.78
C LEU A 522 -32.81 43.88 38.01
N ARG A 523 -34.12 43.75 38.21
CA ARG A 523 -35.00 42.80 37.53
C ARG A 523 -35.22 43.18 36.07
N SER A 524 -35.46 44.45 35.78
CA SER A 524 -35.55 44.94 34.40
C SER A 524 -34.18 44.87 33.69
N ASP A 525 -33.09 45.19 34.40
CA ASP A 525 -31.72 45.05 33.93
C ASP A 525 -31.36 43.58 33.62
N TYR A 526 -31.76 42.64 34.49
CA TYR A 526 -31.59 41.21 34.28
C TYR A 526 -32.44 40.68 33.13
N GLN A 527 -33.71 41.08 33.03
CA GLN A 527 -34.59 40.70 31.90
C GLN A 527 -34.02 41.20 30.57
N HIS A 528 -33.53 42.45 30.51
CA HIS A 528 -32.93 43.05 29.32
C HIS A 528 -31.58 42.39 28.94
N LYS A 529 -30.74 42.06 29.93
CA LYS A 529 -29.47 41.33 29.69
C LYS A 529 -29.73 39.87 29.28
N SER A 530 -30.77 39.24 29.85
CA SER A 530 -31.18 37.87 29.52
C SER A 530 -31.81 37.78 28.12
N SER A 531 -32.65 38.74 27.72
CA SER A 531 -33.19 38.79 26.37
C SER A 531 -32.11 39.05 25.31
N LEU A 532 -31.18 39.99 25.57
CA LEU A 532 -29.99 40.18 24.72
C LEU A 532 -29.12 38.92 24.63
N ALA A 533 -28.90 38.21 25.74
CA ALA A 533 -28.14 36.96 25.73
C ALA A 533 -28.85 35.85 24.95
N ALA A 534 -30.18 35.76 25.05
CA ALA A 534 -31.00 34.83 24.27
C ALA A 534 -31.00 35.16 22.77
N GLU A 535 -31.13 36.44 22.40
CA GLU A 535 -31.03 36.90 21.00
C GLU A 535 -29.64 36.60 20.43
N GLN A 536 -28.57 36.91 21.18
CA GLN A 536 -27.20 36.60 20.77
C GLN A 536 -26.97 35.09 20.65
N ALA A 537 -27.54 34.27 21.55
CA ALA A 537 -27.46 32.82 21.45
C ALA A 537 -28.21 32.27 20.22
N GLN A 538 -29.41 32.77 19.91
CA GLN A 538 -30.15 32.43 18.68
C GLN A 538 -29.42 32.88 17.42
N ARG A 539 -28.77 34.05 17.46
CA ARG A 539 -27.91 34.53 16.36
C ARG A 539 -26.66 33.67 16.20
N LEU A 540 -26.09 33.16 17.29
CA LEU A 540 -24.93 32.27 17.26
C LEU A 540 -25.32 30.87 16.73
N THR A 541 -26.48 30.32 17.11
CA THR A 541 -26.94 29.02 16.59
C THR A 541 -27.34 29.10 15.11
N THR A 542 -27.99 30.18 14.67
CA THR A 542 -28.29 30.40 13.25
C THR A 542 -27.05 30.67 12.40
N LEU A 543 -26.05 31.39 12.93
CA LEU A 543 -24.75 31.51 12.27
C LEU A 543 -23.99 30.17 12.21
N LYS A 544 -24.04 29.35 13.26
CA LYS A 544 -23.45 28.00 13.26
C LYS A 544 -24.13 27.06 12.27
N SER A 545 -25.46 27.02 12.21
CA SER A 545 -26.17 26.17 11.24
C SER A 545 -25.94 26.64 9.80
N SER A 546 -25.86 27.95 9.56
CA SER A 546 -25.44 28.51 8.28
C SER A 546 -23.98 28.16 7.94
N GLN A 547 -23.05 28.23 8.90
CA GLN A 547 -21.66 27.81 8.72
C GLN A 547 -21.55 26.31 8.41
N GLU A 548 -22.29 25.46 9.12
CA GLU A 548 -22.36 24.02 8.83
C GLU A 548 -22.96 23.73 7.46
N GLN A 549 -23.97 24.47 7.02
CA GLN A 549 -24.53 24.35 5.67
C GLN A 549 -23.49 24.76 4.62
N LEU A 550 -22.84 25.91 4.78
CA LEU A 550 -21.78 26.37 3.88
C LEU A 550 -20.57 25.43 3.84
N ILE A 551 -20.23 24.76 4.95
CA ILE A 551 -19.22 23.70 4.97
C ILE A 551 -19.73 22.46 4.22
N LYS A 552 -20.95 21.98 4.51
CA LYS A 552 -21.56 20.80 3.84
C LYS A 552 -21.73 21.02 2.34
N ASP A 553 -21.97 22.25 1.91
CA ASP A 553 -21.93 22.65 0.51
C ASP A 553 -20.47 22.61 0.00
N ALA A 554 -19.56 23.40 0.58
CA ALA A 554 -18.19 23.55 0.10
C ALA A 554 -17.36 22.25 0.07
N THR A 555 -17.59 21.33 1.01
CA THR A 555 -16.97 19.99 1.04
C THR A 555 -17.87 18.90 0.43
N GLY A 556 -19.07 19.26 -0.03
CA GLY A 556 -20.04 18.31 -0.59
C GLY A 556 -19.77 17.98 -2.06
N PRO A 557 -20.35 16.88 -2.58
CA PRO A 557 -20.26 16.53 -3.99
C PRO A 557 -21.03 17.50 -4.92
N ALA A 558 -21.91 18.34 -4.37
CA ALA A 558 -22.82 19.18 -5.15
C ALA A 558 -22.16 20.37 -5.86
N PRO A 559 -21.27 21.18 -5.25
CA PRO A 559 -20.50 22.21 -5.96
C PRO A 559 -19.11 21.74 -6.42
N SER A 560 -18.57 20.63 -5.92
CA SER A 560 -17.30 20.08 -6.42
C SER A 560 -17.43 19.65 -7.89
N ILE A 561 -18.50 18.94 -8.26
CA ILE A 561 -18.73 18.47 -9.63
C ILE A 561 -18.86 19.65 -10.64
N PRO A 562 -19.65 20.71 -10.40
CA PRO A 562 -19.66 21.90 -11.24
C PRO A 562 -18.33 22.66 -11.29
N THR A 563 -17.63 22.84 -10.16
CA THR A 563 -16.35 23.58 -10.16
C THR A 563 -15.22 22.79 -10.81
N GLU A 564 -15.24 21.45 -10.71
CA GLU A 564 -14.33 20.57 -11.43
C GLU A 564 -14.67 20.50 -12.93
N MET A 565 -15.95 20.48 -13.32
CA MET A 565 -16.32 20.64 -14.73
C MET A 565 -15.91 22.00 -15.30
N LEU A 566 -16.08 23.10 -14.55
CA LEU A 566 -15.65 24.43 -14.98
C LEU A 566 -14.11 24.53 -15.11
N ARG A 567 -13.35 23.94 -14.17
CA ARG A 567 -11.88 23.82 -14.28
C ARG A 567 -11.45 22.98 -15.50
N ASN A 568 -12.17 21.89 -15.78
CA ASN A 568 -11.93 21.05 -16.95
C ASN A 568 -12.37 21.70 -18.28
N GLN A 569 -13.29 22.66 -18.24
CA GLN A 569 -13.63 23.52 -19.38
C GLN A 569 -12.58 24.62 -19.56
N GLU A 570 -12.11 25.23 -18.48
CA GLU A 570 -11.05 26.25 -18.48
C GLU A 570 -9.72 25.68 -19.00
N SER A 571 -9.34 24.45 -18.63
CA SER A 571 -8.15 23.78 -19.13
C SER A 571 -8.25 23.49 -20.65
N ARG A 572 -9.38 22.95 -21.11
CA ARG A 572 -9.64 22.75 -22.56
C ARG A 572 -9.56 24.06 -23.35
N LEU A 573 -10.20 25.13 -22.86
CA LEU A 573 -10.16 26.44 -23.51
C LEU A 573 -8.73 27.01 -23.54
N LYS A 574 -7.89 26.77 -22.51
CA LYS A 574 -6.46 27.12 -22.52
C LYS A 574 -5.65 26.29 -23.52
N GLU A 575 -5.96 25.01 -23.68
CA GLU A 575 -5.35 24.14 -24.70
C GLU A 575 -5.74 24.59 -26.12
N GLU A 576 -7.01 24.84 -26.39
CA GLU A 576 -7.51 25.39 -27.65
C GLU A 576 -6.87 26.75 -27.98
N LEU A 577 -6.78 27.67 -27.01
CA LEU A 577 -6.12 28.97 -27.16
C LEU A 577 -4.62 28.79 -27.47
N ASN A 578 -3.94 27.82 -26.86
CA ASN A 578 -2.55 27.50 -27.16
C ASN A 578 -2.38 26.83 -28.54
N ILE A 579 -3.33 26.03 -29.01
CA ILE A 579 -3.37 25.50 -30.37
C ILE A 579 -3.56 26.65 -31.37
N LEU A 580 -4.53 27.55 -31.12
CA LEU A 580 -4.78 28.72 -31.96
C LEU A 580 -3.56 29.66 -32.01
N LYS A 581 -2.86 29.88 -30.89
CA LYS A 581 -1.59 30.63 -30.86
C LYS A 581 -0.51 29.96 -31.70
N LYS A 582 -0.32 28.64 -31.59
CA LYS A 582 0.64 27.89 -32.41
C LYS A 582 0.29 27.93 -33.90
N GLN A 583 -1.00 27.85 -34.24
CA GLN A 583 -1.49 28.01 -35.61
C GLN A 583 -1.25 29.44 -36.13
N ALA A 584 -1.57 30.49 -35.36
CA ALA A 584 -1.32 31.87 -35.74
C ALA A 584 0.19 32.16 -35.89
N GLN A 585 1.04 31.62 -35.01
CA GLN A 585 2.49 31.68 -35.13
C GLN A 585 2.99 30.96 -36.39
N PHE A 586 2.45 29.78 -36.70
CA PHE A 586 2.75 29.05 -37.93
C PHE A 586 2.30 29.82 -39.17
N TYR A 587 1.09 30.37 -39.20
CA TYR A 587 0.59 31.17 -40.32
C TYR A 587 1.38 32.46 -40.49
N ASN A 588 1.77 33.16 -39.42
CA ASN A 588 2.65 34.32 -39.51
C ASN A 588 4.05 33.95 -40.02
N ALA A 589 4.64 32.85 -39.54
CA ALA A 589 5.91 32.35 -40.06
C ALA A 589 5.81 31.90 -41.53
N TYR A 590 4.68 31.32 -41.94
CA TYR A 590 4.40 30.94 -43.32
C TYR A 590 4.19 32.16 -44.22
N ILE A 591 3.39 33.14 -43.80
CA ILE A 591 3.18 34.42 -44.50
C ILE A 591 4.51 35.14 -44.67
N ASN A 592 5.32 35.27 -43.61
CA ASN A 592 6.66 35.86 -43.71
C ASN A 592 7.55 35.09 -44.69
N LYS A 593 7.55 33.75 -44.64
CA LYS A 593 8.31 32.90 -45.57
C LYS A 593 7.82 32.99 -47.02
N MET A 594 6.54 33.30 -47.24
CA MET A 594 5.94 33.53 -48.55
C MET A 594 6.22 34.95 -49.07
N THR A 595 6.09 35.99 -48.24
CA THR A 595 6.43 37.37 -48.65
C THR A 595 7.91 37.50 -48.99
N THR A 596 8.81 36.89 -48.20
CA THR A 596 10.26 36.82 -48.51
C THR A 596 10.60 35.96 -49.74
N ARG A 597 9.70 35.08 -50.22
CA ARG A 597 9.97 34.21 -51.40
C ARG A 597 9.28 34.64 -52.69
N TYR A 598 8.28 35.50 -52.62
CA TYR A 598 7.44 35.89 -53.76
C TYR A 598 7.29 37.41 -53.92
N ASP A 599 8.02 38.22 -53.15
CA ASP A 599 7.94 39.70 -53.12
C ASP A 599 6.49 40.22 -53.05
N LEU A 600 5.65 39.48 -52.30
CA LEU A 600 4.26 39.83 -52.04
C LEU A 600 4.21 41.04 -51.10
N LYS A 601 4.34 42.23 -51.71
CA LYS A 601 3.98 43.51 -51.11
C LYS A 601 2.50 43.45 -50.73
N LEU A 602 2.21 43.16 -49.46
CA LEU A 602 0.97 43.68 -48.88
C LEU A 602 1.00 45.18 -49.10
N GLN A 603 -0.05 45.73 -49.70
CA GLN A 603 -0.21 47.17 -49.81
C GLN A 603 -0.49 47.73 -48.40
N SER A 604 0.59 48.12 -47.72
CA SER A 604 0.54 49.05 -46.60
C SER A 604 0.15 50.42 -47.14
N ASN A 605 -1.13 50.57 -47.48
CA ASN A 605 -1.77 51.88 -47.58
C ASN A 605 -1.89 52.40 -46.14
N ASP A 606 -0.78 52.96 -45.65
CA ASP A 606 -0.74 53.76 -44.44
C ASP A 606 -1.33 55.13 -44.78
N ASP A 607 -2.64 55.24 -44.63
CA ASP A 607 -3.39 56.49 -44.70
C ASP A 607 -4.40 56.50 -43.55
N GLY A 608 -4.33 57.53 -42.72
CA GLY A 608 -5.04 57.56 -41.43
C GLY A 608 -6.36 58.31 -41.44
N ASN A 609 -7.07 58.15 -40.32
CA ASN A 609 -8.12 59.04 -39.82
C ASN A 609 -9.53 58.94 -40.46
N SER A 610 -10.55 59.25 -39.66
CA SER A 610 -11.99 59.31 -39.99
C SER A 610 -12.65 57.97 -40.37
N LEU A 611 -13.99 57.79 -40.32
CA LEU A 611 -15.04 58.20 -39.37
C LEU A 611 -16.30 57.36 -39.71
N ASN A 612 -17.16 57.13 -38.72
CA ASN A 612 -18.62 56.85 -38.77
C ASN A 612 -19.32 56.23 -40.02
N SER A 613 -20.37 55.44 -39.73
CA SER A 613 -21.64 55.29 -40.48
C SER A 613 -21.64 54.58 -41.86
N SER A 614 -22.72 53.90 -42.29
CA SER A 614 -23.92 53.37 -41.60
C SER A 614 -24.75 52.41 -42.50
N SER A 615 -25.71 51.71 -41.88
CA SER A 615 -27.08 51.43 -42.41
C SER A 615 -27.29 50.65 -43.74
N SER A 616 -27.73 49.39 -43.63
CA SER A 616 -28.92 48.79 -44.31
C SER A 616 -29.05 47.31 -43.84
N SER A 617 -30.18 46.68 -43.49
CA SER A 617 -31.61 46.67 -43.94
C SER A 617 -31.83 45.84 -45.22
N LEU A 618 -32.72 44.83 -45.35
CA LEU A 618 -33.64 44.10 -44.43
C LEU A 618 -33.44 42.56 -44.66
N ASN A 619 -34.34 41.56 -44.57
CA ASN A 619 -35.79 41.41 -44.30
C ASN A 619 -36.16 39.93 -43.92
N GLY A 620 -37.41 39.67 -43.49
CA GLY A 620 -38.02 38.34 -43.28
C GLY A 620 -37.83 37.77 -41.87
N ARG A 621 -38.85 37.57 -41.00
CA ARG A 621 -40.12 36.79 -41.08
C ARG A 621 -39.88 35.29 -41.37
N SER A 622 -40.34 34.33 -40.56
CA SER A 622 -41.08 34.32 -39.28
C SER A 622 -40.69 33.04 -38.48
N SER A 623 -41.21 32.65 -37.30
CA SER A 623 -42.38 33.03 -36.47
C SER A 623 -42.05 32.74 -34.97
N GLY A 624 -42.91 32.77 -33.94
CA GLY A 624 -44.36 32.98 -33.85
C GLY A 624 -45.11 32.03 -32.89
N HIS A 625 -44.74 31.94 -31.62
CA HIS A 625 -45.58 31.33 -30.56
C HIS A 625 -45.42 32.06 -29.21
N SER A 626 -46.45 32.00 -28.36
CA SER A 626 -46.57 32.84 -27.16
C SER A 626 -47.24 32.12 -25.99
N SER A 627 -46.65 32.21 -24.80
CA SER A 627 -47.41 32.24 -23.54
C SER A 627 -46.59 32.70 -22.33
N ARG A 628 -46.81 33.97 -21.96
CA ARG A 628 -47.13 34.43 -20.58
C ARG A 628 -46.28 33.89 -19.41
N PHE A 629 -45.35 34.73 -18.95
CA PHE A 629 -45.08 34.85 -17.51
C PHE A 629 -46.36 35.24 -16.75
N ARG A 630 -46.48 34.82 -15.48
CA ARG A 630 -47.46 35.36 -14.54
C ARG A 630 -46.74 35.80 -13.27
N SER A 631 -46.87 37.08 -12.92
CA SER A 631 -46.35 37.65 -11.67
C SER A 631 -47.52 38.23 -10.88
N THR A 632 -47.54 38.00 -9.57
CA THR A 632 -48.42 38.70 -8.62
C THR A 632 -47.66 38.91 -7.32
N ARG A 633 -47.34 40.17 -6.99
CA ARG A 633 -47.03 40.60 -5.62
C ARG A 633 -48.34 40.80 -4.87
N SER A 634 -48.40 40.50 -3.57
CA SER A 634 -48.47 41.53 -2.50
C SER A 634 -48.84 40.99 -1.11
N ASN A 635 -48.19 41.57 -0.09
CA ASN A 635 -48.72 41.99 1.22
C ASN A 635 -49.46 41.00 2.16
N THR A 636 -48.73 40.49 3.17
CA THR A 636 -48.86 40.76 4.65
C THR A 636 -50.25 40.87 5.33
N PRO A 637 -50.33 40.69 6.68
CA PRO A 637 -49.75 39.67 7.57
C PRO A 637 -50.78 39.17 8.65
N THR A 638 -50.42 38.27 9.58
CA THR A 638 -50.60 38.37 11.06
C THR A 638 -50.32 37.05 11.81
N TYR A 639 -49.97 37.19 13.09
CA TYR A 639 -49.85 36.18 14.16
C TYR A 639 -50.97 35.12 14.25
N THR A 640 -50.58 33.89 14.59
CA THR A 640 -50.64 33.38 15.99
C THR A 640 -49.37 32.60 16.29
#